data_AF-A0A6P4E7Z9-F1
#
_entry.id   AF-A0A6P4E7Z9-F1
#
_cell.length_a   1.000
_cell.length_b   1.000
_cell.length_c   1.000
_cell.angle_alpha   90.00
_cell.angle_beta   90.00
_cell.angle_gamma   90.00
#
_symmetry.space_group_name_H-M   'P 1'
#
loop_
_entity.id
_entity.type
_entity.pdbx_description
1 polymer ?
#
loop_
_entity_poly.entity_id
_entity_poly.type
_entity_poly.pdbx_seq_one_letter_code
_entity_poly.pdbx_strand_id
1 'polypeptide(L)'
;MDEKGEFILSPDCLLEIMNYVITDCKSKDKNVKNDSSSFGDLIHFVLAHEFFLELLEVHYKRLYDDLEMAIACKIIKLLIELRLNKISSGMECCWSSYLESVREKSPFNLELSLGYHKEKRNHTNVCVSIKGISTDLANTEALKLFDNISTEDLSDICSKNPNLRILAFEGSKIHGSFSDITPHCENLEEVRIRLNPRSGVAQYRSLAKLPNLKTFIITGVQESGSQLLFFNDLRTWSRPKSLQPLTLTIEDSLSDESQPITFATFDSLRYLHINEPYRYNDWYNSKLNVLIKSEYDLSETSEDSTSIKEYLATITLGKYVKVKFNRCKEELVLKIHQESDISKMGSLSKLPNLSRLVVHNKCSYLDYPNTLAEFLRSMKPNGSFGLKSCKINYGIIDKLESIELSKIESIRFLACHQYSWCSTKFLSQLSNLQHLKINVRREWINGNSLEVIVNLLTACQVTASIMTEELSITLKKNEKEMEILFSYNSFKADILAPLSQISGFDSLKIAGGALTGYLNPVFKAFATSNLTTINEIDLSELDKPRFEDIIEVAEIKTIKKLTCSISDFTGIEKLANLNKLEDLSVFGKGNLSPLFIKLAERDSIHRFQCSKELDPEEVINVSKIGSLKHLNCKFLDVENLKSLSALANSSIEELIVTSYHSFSLKNLFAAFSKCNASRLQQLEVIGKALDFTEIAEVSKIKGLKKLLGFFDSNGAQLLDRLINLEHLEINVLNVVALKSLPRLQKLEIKNEIGLLECKHLVELEKLESLKCSLCKDPGIEVLAKMKNLKELIIYRAEDSLCRLYRAFGLGSESKLRELHIPIRYSEEIREISKIKSLTVLDINYEGICDNLSDLGQLNELKSLRIAAKCSVDSDSLLPIIQFCQKLDCVTLEFIRGLKVAVKFVSKANTILKSIRDPLLQKPLQLTLCETSVFPKFHVEDIDDSYLNVFYSYDTEYPDEILDFMSDGAESDDSDSYDVDWYY
;
A
#
# COMPACT_ATOMS: atom_id res chain seq x y z
N MET A 1 -69.51 -7.26 47.53
CA MET A 1 -70.39 -8.40 47.20
C MET A 1 -71.25 -8.69 48.42
N ASP A 2 -72.49 -9.13 48.22
CA ASP A 2 -73.33 -9.57 49.32
C ASP A 2 -72.96 -11.00 49.78
N GLU A 3 -73.67 -11.53 50.76
CA GLU A 3 -73.43 -12.88 51.31
C GLU A 3 -73.62 -14.01 50.28
N LYS A 4 -74.15 -13.72 49.09
CA LYS A 4 -74.32 -14.67 47.98
C LYS A 4 -73.28 -14.49 46.87
N GLY A 5 -72.37 -13.52 47.00
CA GLY A 5 -71.35 -13.24 45.99
C GLY A 5 -71.85 -12.37 44.84
N GLU A 6 -72.98 -11.68 44.96
CA GLU A 6 -73.42 -10.75 43.93
C GLU A 6 -72.85 -9.34 44.14
N PHE A 7 -72.44 -8.71 43.03
CA PHE A 7 -71.81 -7.39 43.04
C PHE A 7 -72.85 -6.29 43.32
N ILE A 8 -72.63 -5.49 44.38
CA ILE A 8 -73.62 -4.52 44.92
C ILE A 8 -73.61 -3.18 44.13
N LEU A 9 -72.63 -2.96 43.24
CA LEU A 9 -72.53 -1.74 42.44
C LEU A 9 -73.29 -1.89 41.12
N SER A 10 -74.13 -0.90 40.79
CA SER A 10 -74.83 -0.89 39.50
C SER A 10 -73.84 -0.80 38.33
N PRO A 11 -74.19 -1.33 37.13
CA PRO A 11 -73.32 -1.27 35.94
C PRO A 11 -72.86 0.15 35.62
N ASP A 12 -73.72 1.16 35.83
CA ASP A 12 -73.40 2.57 35.60
C ASP A 12 -72.29 3.09 36.54
N CYS A 13 -72.30 2.66 37.80
CA CYS A 13 -71.24 3.01 38.75
C CYS A 13 -69.90 2.35 38.38
N LEU A 14 -69.93 1.12 37.87
CA LEU A 14 -68.74 0.38 37.45
C LEU A 14 -68.13 0.96 36.17
N LEU A 15 -68.97 1.39 35.23
CA LEU A 15 -68.54 2.07 34.02
C LEU A 15 -67.84 3.41 34.37
N GLU A 16 -68.35 4.14 35.37
CA GLU A 16 -67.74 5.39 35.82
C GLU A 16 -66.38 5.18 36.51
N ILE A 17 -66.25 4.12 37.32
CA ILE A 17 -64.95 3.72 37.88
C ILE A 17 -63.98 3.32 36.76
N MET A 18 -64.44 2.57 35.76
CA MET A 18 -63.63 2.18 34.62
C MET A 18 -63.18 3.39 33.79
N ASN A 19 -64.06 4.38 33.57
CA ASN A 19 -63.72 5.67 32.96
C ASN A 19 -62.59 6.39 33.72
N TYR A 20 -62.66 6.40 35.05
CA TYR A 20 -61.63 7.01 35.89
C TYR A 20 -60.29 6.30 35.73
N VAL A 21 -60.28 4.97 35.76
CA VAL A 21 -59.06 4.15 35.58
C VAL A 21 -58.46 4.32 34.18
N ILE A 22 -59.29 4.33 33.12
CA ILE A 22 -58.86 4.60 31.74
C ILE A 22 -58.23 5.98 31.64
N THR A 23 -58.83 6.99 32.28
CA THR A 23 -58.34 8.37 32.27
C THR A 23 -57.01 8.50 33.02
N ASP A 24 -56.88 7.84 34.17
CA ASP A 24 -55.63 7.79 34.94
C ASP A 24 -54.50 7.12 34.14
N CYS A 25 -54.77 5.97 33.50
CA CYS A 25 -53.82 5.28 32.61
C CYS A 25 -53.35 6.19 31.46
N LYS A 26 -54.29 6.91 30.82
CA LYS A 26 -53.97 7.86 29.73
C LYS A 26 -53.24 9.12 30.21
N SER A 27 -53.34 9.48 31.50
CA SER A 27 -52.71 10.67 32.05
C SER A 27 -51.23 10.46 32.43
N LYS A 28 -50.84 9.22 32.72
CA LYS A 28 -49.48 8.84 33.13
C LYS A 28 -48.45 8.85 31.98
N ASP A 29 -48.88 9.00 30.73
CA ASP A 29 -48.01 8.82 29.56
C ASP A 29 -48.19 9.93 28.51
N LYS A 30 -47.32 10.96 28.54
CA LYS A 30 -47.26 12.00 27.50
C LYS A 30 -46.04 11.90 26.57
N ASN A 31 -45.13 10.94 26.78
CA ASN A 31 -43.85 10.93 26.07
C ASN A 31 -43.41 9.59 25.46
N VAL A 32 -44.25 8.56 25.40
CA VAL A 32 -43.94 7.32 24.68
C VAL A 32 -45.11 6.92 23.79
N LYS A 33 -44.82 6.53 22.54
CA LYS A 33 -45.82 6.03 21.58
C LYS A 33 -46.55 4.83 22.18
N ASN A 34 -47.89 4.91 22.22
CA ASN A 34 -48.87 3.87 22.57
C ASN A 34 -48.28 2.45 22.69
N ASP A 35 -47.79 2.11 23.89
CA ASP A 35 -47.39 0.76 24.23
C ASP A 35 -48.34 0.22 25.31
N SER A 36 -48.68 -1.07 25.20
CA SER A 36 -49.69 -1.76 26.02
C SER A 36 -49.38 -1.75 27.52
N SER A 37 -48.13 -1.45 27.91
CA SER A 37 -47.68 -1.30 29.29
C SER A 37 -48.35 -0.15 30.05
N SER A 38 -48.84 0.88 29.35
CA SER A 38 -49.49 2.07 29.92
C SER A 38 -50.87 1.80 30.54
N PHE A 39 -51.54 0.71 30.14
CA PHE A 39 -52.86 0.31 30.62
C PHE A 39 -52.82 -0.82 31.67
N GLY A 40 -51.67 -1.01 32.33
CA GLY A 40 -51.50 -2.07 33.33
C GLY A 40 -52.57 -2.05 34.43
N ASP A 41 -52.90 -0.89 34.99
CA ASP A 41 -53.91 -0.76 36.05
C ASP A 41 -55.31 -1.14 35.56
N LEU A 42 -55.66 -0.77 34.32
CA LEU A 42 -56.92 -1.15 33.67
C LEU A 42 -57.00 -2.67 33.44
N ILE A 43 -55.91 -3.29 32.97
CA ILE A 43 -55.85 -4.74 32.75
C ILE A 43 -56.06 -5.49 34.08
N HIS A 44 -55.41 -5.07 35.17
CA HIS A 44 -55.65 -5.71 36.47
C HIS A 44 -57.08 -5.51 36.97
N PHE A 45 -57.66 -4.32 36.74
CA PHE A 45 -59.03 -4.02 37.13
C PHE A 45 -60.04 -4.91 36.41
N VAL A 46 -59.97 -5.05 35.08
CA VAL A 46 -60.94 -5.85 34.32
C VAL A 46 -60.77 -7.35 34.54
N LEU A 47 -59.57 -7.81 34.91
CA LEU A 47 -59.33 -9.20 35.28
C LEU A 47 -59.78 -9.56 36.69
N ALA A 48 -60.23 -8.59 37.49
CA ALA A 48 -60.74 -8.85 38.82
C ALA A 48 -62.11 -9.56 38.80
N HIS A 49 -62.89 -9.43 37.71
CA HIS A 49 -64.20 -10.07 37.56
C HIS A 49 -64.65 -10.17 36.09
N GLU A 50 -65.28 -11.27 35.69
CA GLU A 50 -65.73 -11.51 34.30
C GLU A 50 -66.66 -10.40 33.77
N PHE A 51 -67.61 -9.96 34.60
CA PHE A 51 -68.51 -8.85 34.31
C PHE A 51 -67.79 -7.53 33.94
N PHE A 52 -66.59 -7.27 34.48
CA PHE A 52 -65.82 -6.05 34.14
C PHE A 52 -65.13 -6.16 32.79
N LEU A 53 -64.70 -7.36 32.43
CA LEU A 53 -64.14 -7.63 31.11
C LEU A 53 -65.22 -7.48 30.04
N GLU A 54 -66.43 -7.99 30.28
CA GLU A 54 -67.58 -7.79 29.40
C GLU A 54 -67.96 -6.31 29.27
N LEU A 55 -67.96 -5.55 30.37
CA LEU A 55 -68.19 -4.09 30.34
C LEU A 55 -67.15 -3.35 29.49
N LEU A 56 -65.87 -3.75 29.55
CA LEU A 56 -64.80 -3.16 28.72
C LEU A 56 -65.01 -3.50 27.23
N GLU A 57 -65.32 -4.76 26.92
CA GLU A 57 -65.56 -5.25 25.56
C GLU A 57 -66.77 -4.56 24.91
N VAL A 58 -67.86 -4.40 25.66
CA VAL A 58 -69.11 -3.83 25.15
C VAL A 58 -69.02 -2.30 25.00
N HIS A 59 -68.47 -1.59 25.99
CA HIS A 59 -68.51 -0.12 26.01
C HIS A 59 -67.23 0.55 25.49
N TYR A 60 -66.09 -0.14 25.48
CA TYR A 60 -64.80 0.36 24.99
C TYR A 60 -64.16 -0.58 23.97
N LYS A 61 -64.96 -1.14 23.06
CA LYS A 61 -64.56 -2.15 22.08
C LYS A 61 -63.20 -1.92 21.42
N ARG A 62 -62.93 -0.71 20.92
CA ARG A 62 -61.65 -0.42 20.24
C ARG A 62 -60.44 -0.51 21.18
N LEU A 63 -60.60 -0.09 22.44
CA LEU A 63 -59.55 -0.20 23.46
C LEU A 63 -59.43 -1.65 23.95
N TYR A 64 -60.53 -2.39 24.00
CA TYR A 64 -60.51 -3.83 24.25
C TYR A 64 -59.71 -4.55 23.16
N ASP A 65 -59.99 -4.31 21.88
CA ASP A 65 -59.27 -4.92 20.75
C ASP A 65 -57.75 -4.62 20.84
N ASP A 66 -57.38 -3.39 21.21
CA ASP A 66 -55.97 -2.99 21.38
C ASP A 66 -55.28 -3.67 22.59
N LEU A 67 -56.05 -4.07 23.62
CA LEU A 67 -55.55 -4.65 24.88
C LEU A 67 -55.80 -6.16 25.01
N GLU A 68 -56.55 -6.77 24.09
CA GLU A 68 -56.99 -8.16 24.11
C GLU A 68 -55.81 -9.11 24.33
N MET A 69 -54.71 -8.87 23.60
CA MET A 69 -53.47 -9.64 23.70
C MET A 69 -52.83 -9.56 25.09
N ALA A 70 -52.80 -8.37 25.70
CA ALA A 70 -52.19 -8.17 27.01
C ALA A 70 -53.06 -8.76 28.13
N ILE A 71 -54.38 -8.67 28.00
CA ILE A 71 -55.37 -9.27 28.90
C ILE A 71 -55.27 -10.80 28.84
N ALA A 72 -55.25 -11.40 27.64
CA ALA A 72 -55.11 -12.84 27.45
C ALA A 72 -53.80 -13.39 28.06
N CYS A 73 -52.67 -12.71 27.81
CA CYS A 73 -51.39 -13.08 28.41
C CYS A 73 -51.43 -13.06 29.95
N LYS A 74 -52.11 -12.08 30.54
CA LYS A 74 -52.19 -11.93 31.99
C LYS A 74 -53.13 -12.95 32.64
N ILE A 75 -54.25 -13.30 31.98
CA ILE A 75 -55.12 -14.42 32.38
C ILE A 75 -54.33 -15.72 32.41
N ILE A 76 -53.59 -16.00 31.34
CA ILE A 76 -52.77 -17.21 31.23
C ILE A 76 -51.73 -17.26 32.35
N LYS A 77 -51.05 -16.14 32.63
CA LYS A 77 -50.12 -16.03 33.75
C LYS A 77 -50.78 -16.31 35.11
N LEU A 78 -51.94 -15.70 35.39
CA LEU A 78 -52.67 -15.90 36.64
C LEU A 78 -53.16 -17.35 36.80
N LEU A 79 -53.62 -17.99 35.71
CA LEU A 79 -54.03 -19.40 35.72
C LEU A 79 -52.84 -20.34 35.98
N ILE A 80 -51.65 -20.00 35.46
CA ILE A 80 -50.40 -20.70 35.74
C ILE A 80 -50.02 -20.52 37.23
N GLU A 81 -50.06 -19.31 37.77
CA GLU A 81 -49.74 -19.01 39.18
C GLU A 81 -50.72 -19.69 40.16
N LEU A 82 -52.02 -19.69 39.86
CA LEU A 82 -53.07 -20.38 40.66
C LEU A 82 -52.88 -21.90 40.70
N ARG A 83 -52.40 -22.51 39.61
CA ARG A 83 -52.11 -23.95 39.57
C ARG A 83 -50.75 -24.31 40.18
N LEU A 84 -49.74 -23.45 40.04
CA LEU A 84 -48.43 -23.63 40.70
C LEU A 84 -48.55 -23.65 42.22
N ASN A 85 -49.42 -22.80 42.79
CA ASN A 85 -49.64 -22.77 44.24
C ASN A 85 -50.49 -23.94 44.78
N LYS A 86 -51.07 -24.79 43.91
CA LYS A 86 -51.93 -25.93 44.30
C LYS A 86 -51.31 -27.30 44.10
N ILE A 87 -50.12 -27.40 43.52
CA ILE A 87 -49.50 -28.68 43.14
C ILE A 87 -48.21 -28.90 43.93
N SER A 88 -48.30 -29.72 44.99
CA SER A 88 -47.15 -30.34 45.64
C SER A 88 -46.73 -31.60 44.89
N SER A 89 -45.45 -31.65 44.50
CA SER A 89 -44.67 -32.81 44.04
C SER A 89 -45.14 -33.58 42.79
N GLY A 90 -44.36 -33.45 41.72
CA GLY A 90 -44.01 -34.53 40.79
C GLY A 90 -45.00 -34.82 39.66
N MET A 91 -44.84 -34.13 38.53
CA MET A 91 -44.99 -34.67 37.15
C MET A 91 -44.81 -33.55 36.11
N GLU A 92 -43.81 -33.67 35.23
CA GLU A 92 -43.61 -32.80 34.04
C GLU A 92 -44.69 -33.02 32.96
N CYS A 93 -45.39 -34.17 32.99
CA CYS A 93 -46.26 -34.63 31.90
C CYS A 93 -47.59 -33.84 31.77
N CYS A 94 -48.04 -33.13 32.81
CA CYS A 94 -49.26 -32.32 32.72
C CYS A 94 -49.05 -30.99 31.97
N TRP A 95 -47.81 -30.52 31.83
CA TRP A 95 -47.50 -29.22 31.21
C TRP A 95 -47.56 -29.28 29.69
N SER A 96 -47.07 -30.36 29.09
CA SER A 96 -47.09 -30.57 27.63
C SER A 96 -48.52 -30.61 27.10
N SER A 97 -49.41 -31.35 27.78
CA SER A 97 -50.82 -31.46 27.42
C SER A 97 -51.60 -30.15 27.60
N TYR A 98 -51.25 -29.33 28.60
CA TYR A 98 -51.86 -28.01 28.78
C TYR A 98 -51.36 -26.99 27.75
N LEU A 99 -50.05 -27.02 27.42
CA LEU A 99 -49.46 -26.20 26.36
C LEU A 99 -50.03 -26.57 24.98
N GLU A 100 -50.29 -27.84 24.70
CA GLU A 100 -51.02 -28.28 23.50
C GLU A 100 -52.44 -27.70 23.45
N SER A 101 -53.21 -27.78 24.55
CA SER A 101 -54.55 -27.20 24.61
C SER A 101 -54.58 -25.68 24.43
N VAL A 102 -53.51 -24.97 24.81
CA VAL A 102 -53.38 -23.52 24.61
C VAL A 102 -52.91 -23.21 23.18
N ARG A 103 -52.02 -24.02 22.60
CA ARG A 103 -51.58 -23.93 21.18
C ARG A 103 -52.70 -24.24 20.19
N GLU A 104 -53.63 -25.12 20.53
CA GLU A 104 -54.80 -25.41 19.69
C GLU A 104 -55.83 -24.27 19.63
N LYS A 105 -55.82 -23.36 20.61
CA LYS A 105 -56.82 -22.29 20.74
C LYS A 105 -56.29 -20.88 20.49
N SER A 106 -54.98 -20.70 20.25
CA SER A 106 -54.34 -19.38 20.11
C SER A 106 -53.32 -19.38 18.95
N PRO A 107 -53.24 -18.31 18.13
CA PRO A 107 -52.35 -18.25 16.96
C PRO A 107 -50.85 -18.02 17.29
N PHE A 108 -50.43 -18.14 18.56
CA PHE A 108 -49.06 -17.82 19.00
C PHE A 108 -48.36 -19.00 19.70
N ASN A 109 -47.07 -19.21 19.40
CA ASN A 109 -46.21 -20.12 20.15
C ASN A 109 -45.77 -19.46 21.46
N LEU A 110 -46.19 -20.06 22.57
CA LEU A 110 -45.79 -19.68 23.92
C LEU A 110 -44.66 -20.59 24.40
N GLU A 111 -43.53 -19.99 24.81
CA GLU A 111 -42.45 -20.69 25.48
C GLU A 111 -42.33 -20.22 26.93
N LEU A 112 -42.34 -21.19 27.86
CA LEU A 112 -42.23 -20.98 29.30
C LEU A 112 -40.82 -21.38 29.73
N SER A 113 -40.05 -20.43 30.28
CA SER A 113 -38.75 -20.72 30.89
C SER A 113 -38.76 -20.45 32.40
N LEU A 114 -38.21 -21.38 33.16
CA LEU A 114 -38.02 -21.30 34.61
C LEU A 114 -36.58 -20.86 34.88
N GLY A 115 -36.40 -19.58 35.20
CA GLY A 115 -35.07 -19.01 35.46
C GLY A 115 -34.74 -18.97 36.96
N TYR A 116 -33.54 -19.41 37.32
CA TYR A 116 -32.93 -19.13 38.62
C TYR A 116 -32.16 -17.80 38.55
N HIS A 117 -32.63 -16.77 39.25
CA HIS A 117 -31.86 -15.54 39.42
C HIS A 117 -30.69 -15.79 40.38
N LYS A 118 -29.45 -15.50 39.94
CA LYS A 118 -28.24 -15.69 40.75
C LYS A 118 -28.16 -14.79 42.01
N GLU A 119 -29.01 -13.78 42.14
CA GLU A 119 -28.87 -12.76 43.19
C GLU A 119 -29.95 -12.75 44.29
N LYS A 120 -31.04 -13.53 44.16
CA LYS A 120 -32.02 -13.69 45.24
C LYS A 120 -32.41 -15.16 45.39
N ARG A 121 -31.82 -15.83 46.37
CA ARG A 121 -32.15 -17.21 46.71
C ARG A 121 -33.63 -17.29 47.11
N ASN A 122 -34.44 -17.95 46.28
CA ASN A 122 -35.72 -18.64 46.58
C ASN A 122 -36.98 -18.25 45.80
N HIS A 123 -36.94 -17.44 44.74
CA HIS A 123 -38.12 -17.29 43.85
C HIS A 123 -37.79 -17.66 42.41
N THR A 124 -38.40 -18.75 41.94
CA THR A 124 -38.41 -19.18 40.54
C THR A 124 -39.31 -18.21 39.78
N ASN A 125 -38.73 -17.37 38.93
CA ASN A 125 -39.54 -16.51 38.07
C ASN A 125 -39.81 -17.23 36.76
N VAL A 126 -41.08 -17.25 36.36
CA VAL A 126 -41.53 -17.75 35.06
C VAL A 126 -41.43 -16.61 34.05
N CYS A 127 -40.56 -16.76 33.05
CA CYS A 127 -40.46 -15.84 31.92
C CYS A 127 -41.21 -16.44 30.73
N VAL A 128 -42.19 -15.70 30.20
CA VAL A 128 -42.95 -16.08 29.00
C VAL A 128 -42.38 -15.29 27.83
N SER A 129 -41.75 -15.98 26.88
CA SER A 129 -41.26 -15.36 25.64
C SER A 129 -42.20 -15.74 24.49
N ILE A 130 -42.65 -14.74 23.74
CA ILE A 130 -43.45 -14.93 22.53
C ILE A 130 -42.50 -14.81 21.34
N LYS A 131 -42.25 -15.93 20.64
CA LYS A 131 -41.55 -15.93 19.36
C LYS A 131 -42.50 -16.44 18.27
N GLY A 132 -42.76 -15.63 17.25
CA GLY A 132 -43.42 -16.06 16.02
C GLY A 132 -42.39 -16.30 14.90
N ILE A 133 -42.64 -17.00 13.77
CA ILE A 133 -43.79 -17.75 13.22
C ILE A 133 -43.20 -18.80 12.22
N SER A 134 -43.86 -19.96 12.07
CA SER A 134 -43.93 -20.84 10.88
C SER A 134 -43.46 -22.28 11.07
N THR A 135 -44.34 -23.20 10.66
CA THR A 135 -44.15 -24.65 10.53
C THR A 135 -43.32 -25.07 9.30
N ASP A 136 -42.83 -24.14 8.48
CA ASP A 136 -41.99 -24.45 7.32
C ASP A 136 -40.50 -24.18 7.59
N LEU A 137 -39.82 -25.17 8.19
CA LEU A 137 -38.35 -25.24 8.27
C LEU A 137 -37.67 -25.32 6.90
N ALA A 138 -38.42 -25.58 5.83
CA ALA A 138 -37.89 -25.80 4.48
C ALA A 138 -37.20 -24.58 3.85
N ASN A 139 -37.31 -23.37 4.44
CA ASN A 139 -36.78 -22.12 3.85
C ASN A 139 -35.63 -21.49 4.64
N THR A 140 -35.13 -22.11 5.71
CA THR A 140 -34.11 -21.49 6.57
C THR A 140 -32.69 -21.81 6.11
N GLU A 141 -31.97 -20.81 5.62
CA GLU A 141 -30.58 -20.99 5.15
C GLU A 141 -29.54 -21.02 6.28
N ALA A 142 -29.84 -20.46 7.46
CA ALA A 142 -28.93 -20.41 8.60
C ALA A 142 -29.60 -20.82 9.92
N LEU A 143 -29.01 -21.77 10.63
CA LEU A 143 -29.50 -22.27 11.90
C LEU A 143 -28.44 -22.08 13.00
N LYS A 144 -28.82 -21.35 14.06
CA LYS A 144 -28.01 -21.18 15.27
C LYS A 144 -28.70 -21.86 16.46
N LEU A 145 -28.01 -22.80 17.10
CA LEU A 145 -28.53 -23.59 18.21
C LEU A 145 -27.82 -23.17 19.51
N PHE A 146 -28.59 -22.99 20.59
CA PHE A 146 -28.10 -22.52 21.89
C PHE A 146 -28.21 -23.60 23.00
N ASP A 147 -29.03 -24.63 22.79
CA ASP A 147 -29.26 -25.72 23.75
C ASP A 147 -28.68 -27.05 23.26
N ASN A 148 -28.49 -28.00 24.19
CA ASN A 148 -27.98 -29.33 23.85
C ASN A 148 -28.95 -30.05 22.90
N ILE A 149 -28.39 -30.76 21.92
CA ILE A 149 -29.16 -31.49 20.91
C ILE A 149 -28.55 -32.87 20.66
N SER A 150 -29.40 -33.87 20.41
CA SER A 150 -28.93 -35.19 19.98
C SER A 150 -28.61 -35.18 18.48
N THR A 151 -27.71 -36.05 18.03
CA THR A 151 -27.44 -36.18 16.58
C THR A 151 -28.63 -36.77 15.83
N GLU A 152 -29.53 -37.49 16.50
CA GLU A 152 -30.79 -37.97 15.94
C GLU A 152 -31.73 -36.80 15.59
N ASP A 153 -31.97 -35.90 16.55
CA ASP A 153 -32.79 -34.69 16.33
C ASP A 153 -32.17 -33.78 15.26
N LEU A 154 -30.84 -33.67 15.26
CA LEU A 154 -30.12 -32.86 14.28
C LEU A 154 -30.18 -33.47 12.87
N SER A 155 -30.13 -34.80 12.74
CA SER A 155 -30.32 -35.51 11.47
C SER A 155 -31.72 -35.28 10.91
N ASP A 156 -32.72 -35.30 11.79
CA ASP A 156 -34.11 -34.97 11.47
C ASP A 156 -34.28 -33.53 10.98
N ILE A 157 -33.57 -32.57 11.58
CA ILE A 157 -33.58 -31.16 11.16
C ILE A 157 -32.88 -30.99 9.80
N CYS A 158 -31.70 -31.57 9.62
CA CYS A 158 -30.95 -31.47 8.37
C CYS A 158 -31.70 -32.15 7.20
N SER A 159 -32.34 -33.29 7.44
CA SER A 159 -33.13 -33.99 6.42
C SER A 159 -34.42 -33.25 6.02
N LYS A 160 -35.04 -32.52 6.95
CA LYS A 160 -36.25 -31.72 6.70
C LYS A 160 -35.96 -30.31 6.15
N ASN A 161 -34.71 -29.87 6.16
CA ASN A 161 -34.29 -28.55 5.67
C ASN A 161 -33.16 -28.65 4.62
N PRO A 162 -33.49 -28.98 3.36
CA PRO A 162 -32.50 -29.11 2.29
C PRO A 162 -31.83 -27.77 1.91
N ASN A 163 -32.38 -26.63 2.30
CA ASN A 163 -31.83 -25.30 1.98
C ASN A 163 -30.81 -24.80 3.02
N LEU A 164 -30.52 -25.59 4.05
CA LEU A 164 -29.59 -25.20 5.11
C LEU A 164 -28.16 -25.08 4.59
N ARG A 165 -27.57 -23.89 4.75
CA ARG A 165 -26.20 -23.56 4.35
C ARG A 165 -25.28 -23.29 5.54
N ILE A 166 -25.80 -22.71 6.62
CA ILE A 166 -25.01 -22.33 7.80
C ILE A 166 -25.56 -23.06 9.02
N LEU A 167 -24.69 -23.76 9.75
CA LEU A 167 -25.04 -24.44 11.00
C LEU A 167 -24.07 -24.05 12.11
N ALA A 168 -24.57 -23.37 13.14
CA ALA A 168 -23.76 -22.89 14.26
C ALA A 168 -24.29 -23.38 15.62
N PHE A 169 -23.38 -23.78 16.50
CA PHE A 169 -23.66 -24.23 17.85
C PHE A 169 -23.03 -23.27 18.87
N GLU A 170 -23.86 -22.45 19.51
CA GLU A 170 -23.47 -21.40 20.45
C GLU A 170 -23.57 -21.91 21.90
N GLY A 171 -22.63 -22.77 22.30
CA GLY A 171 -22.55 -23.32 23.66
C GLY A 171 -23.31 -24.65 23.90
N SER A 172 -23.97 -25.18 22.87
CA SER A 172 -24.63 -26.49 22.89
C SER A 172 -23.66 -27.67 22.95
N LYS A 173 -23.95 -28.66 23.80
CA LYS A 173 -23.34 -29.99 23.71
C LYS A 173 -24.13 -30.86 22.75
N ILE A 174 -23.42 -31.56 21.87
CA ILE A 174 -24.00 -32.50 20.92
C ILE A 174 -23.80 -33.91 21.46
N HIS A 175 -24.90 -34.65 21.55
CA HIS A 175 -24.91 -36.03 22.03
C HIS A 175 -25.04 -36.99 20.84
N GLY A 176 -23.95 -37.69 20.50
CA GLY A 176 -23.88 -38.63 19.37
C GLY A 176 -22.75 -38.29 18.38
N SER A 177 -22.70 -38.96 17.22
CA SER A 177 -21.62 -38.79 16.24
C SER A 177 -22.06 -37.93 15.05
N PHE A 178 -21.20 -37.00 14.62
CA PHE A 178 -21.44 -36.19 13.43
C PHE A 178 -21.45 -36.99 12.12
N SER A 179 -20.96 -38.24 12.13
CA SER A 179 -21.16 -39.18 11.02
C SER A 179 -22.63 -39.37 10.68
N ASP A 180 -23.51 -39.27 11.68
CA ASP A 180 -24.92 -39.64 11.56
C ASP A 180 -25.74 -38.55 10.87
N ILE A 181 -25.24 -37.30 10.87
CA ILE A 181 -25.87 -36.16 10.19
C ILE A 181 -25.26 -35.88 8.82
N THR A 182 -24.03 -36.35 8.57
CA THR A 182 -23.26 -36.06 7.34
C THR A 182 -24.05 -36.38 6.05
N PRO A 183 -24.81 -37.49 5.95
CA PRO A 183 -25.62 -37.81 4.76
C PRO A 183 -26.70 -36.79 4.41
N HIS A 184 -27.09 -35.92 5.36
CA HIS A 184 -28.20 -34.97 5.21
C HIS A 184 -27.72 -33.51 5.08
N CYS A 185 -26.42 -33.29 4.97
CA CYS A 185 -25.78 -31.97 5.06
C CYS A 185 -25.05 -31.56 3.78
N GLU A 186 -25.44 -32.08 2.61
CA GLU A 186 -24.72 -31.86 1.35
C GLU A 186 -24.62 -30.37 0.97
N ASN A 187 -25.61 -29.55 1.33
CA ASN A 187 -25.68 -28.12 0.99
C ASN A 187 -25.03 -27.18 2.03
N LEU A 188 -24.46 -27.72 3.12
CA LEU A 188 -23.78 -26.88 4.11
C LEU A 188 -22.54 -26.23 3.51
N GLU A 189 -22.47 -24.91 3.63
CA GLU A 189 -21.34 -24.07 3.24
C GLU A 189 -20.48 -23.67 4.45
N GLU A 190 -21.11 -23.52 5.63
CA GLU A 190 -20.44 -23.14 6.88
C GLU A 190 -20.93 -23.96 8.07
N VAL A 191 -19.98 -24.43 8.90
CA VAL A 191 -20.25 -25.06 10.19
C VAL A 191 -19.46 -24.38 11.28
N ARG A 192 -20.08 -24.02 12.41
CA ARG A 192 -19.43 -23.49 13.61
C ARG A 192 -19.74 -24.35 14.83
N ILE A 193 -18.72 -24.89 15.48
CA ILE A 193 -18.86 -25.76 16.67
C ILE A 193 -17.97 -25.28 17.81
N ARG A 194 -18.38 -25.56 19.05
CA ARG A 194 -17.50 -25.49 20.22
C ARG A 194 -16.96 -26.89 20.55
N LEU A 195 -15.65 -27.01 20.73
CA LEU A 195 -14.99 -28.26 21.06
C LEU A 195 -15.44 -28.77 22.43
N ASN A 196 -15.92 -30.01 22.49
CA ASN A 196 -16.21 -30.69 23.75
C ASN A 196 -15.07 -31.67 24.09
N PRO A 197 -14.24 -31.39 25.12
CA PRO A 197 -13.07 -32.21 25.46
C PRO A 197 -13.40 -33.67 25.83
N ARG A 198 -14.65 -33.99 26.16
CA ARG A 198 -15.04 -35.36 26.60
C ARG A 198 -15.44 -36.30 25.47
N SER A 199 -15.80 -35.79 24.29
CA SER A 199 -16.43 -36.57 23.20
C SER A 199 -15.48 -36.94 22.06
N GLY A 200 -14.20 -36.58 22.15
CA GLY A 200 -13.19 -36.88 21.13
C GLY A 200 -13.30 -36.03 19.86
N VAL A 201 -12.18 -35.82 19.18
CA VAL A 201 -12.07 -34.92 18.01
C VAL A 201 -12.33 -35.69 16.70
N ALA A 202 -12.11 -37.00 16.68
CA ALA A 202 -12.34 -37.86 15.52
C ALA A 202 -13.76 -37.80 14.92
N GLN A 203 -14.79 -37.47 15.70
CA GLN A 203 -16.18 -37.40 15.24
C GLN A 203 -16.42 -36.35 14.14
N TYR A 204 -15.63 -35.27 14.12
CA TYR A 204 -15.81 -34.18 13.15
C TYR A 204 -15.15 -34.48 11.79
N ARG A 205 -14.39 -35.58 11.68
CA ARG A 205 -13.68 -35.98 10.46
C ARG A 205 -14.61 -36.11 9.24
N SER A 206 -15.85 -36.54 9.46
CA SER A 206 -16.83 -36.70 8.37
C SER A 206 -17.24 -35.35 7.75
N LEU A 207 -17.24 -34.26 8.53
CA LEU A 207 -17.59 -32.92 8.06
C LEU A 207 -16.59 -32.37 7.04
N ALA A 208 -15.30 -32.69 7.19
CA ALA A 208 -14.27 -32.28 6.24
C ALA A 208 -14.52 -32.80 4.80
N LYS A 209 -15.31 -33.87 4.67
CA LYS A 209 -15.66 -34.52 3.40
C LYS A 209 -16.96 -34.00 2.77
N LEU A 210 -17.66 -33.06 3.41
CA LEU A 210 -18.87 -32.46 2.84
C LEU A 210 -18.53 -31.66 1.56
N PRO A 211 -19.28 -31.87 0.46
CA PRO A 211 -18.90 -31.39 -0.86
C PRO A 211 -18.93 -29.87 -1.00
N ASN A 212 -19.89 -29.20 -0.38
CA ASN A 212 -20.10 -27.76 -0.49
C ASN A 212 -19.54 -26.95 0.69
N LEU A 213 -18.97 -27.62 1.71
CA LEU A 213 -18.46 -26.94 2.90
C LEU A 213 -17.21 -26.13 2.54
N LYS A 214 -17.24 -24.82 2.78
CA LYS A 214 -16.15 -23.88 2.50
C LYS A 214 -15.43 -23.44 3.77
N THR A 215 -16.19 -23.29 4.85
CA THR A 215 -15.70 -22.76 6.13
C THR A 215 -16.09 -23.70 7.27
N PHE A 216 -15.12 -24.07 8.09
CA PHE A 216 -15.35 -24.82 9.33
C PHE A 216 -14.73 -24.06 10.50
N ILE A 217 -15.54 -23.59 11.44
CA ILE A 217 -15.09 -22.80 12.60
C ILE A 217 -15.18 -23.66 13.86
N ILE A 218 -14.08 -23.75 14.61
CA ILE A 218 -14.01 -24.45 15.89
C ILE A 218 -13.58 -23.46 16.98
N THR A 219 -14.33 -23.42 18.07
CA THR A 219 -14.01 -22.65 19.27
C THR A 219 -13.79 -23.56 20.48
N GLY A 220 -13.21 -23.05 21.57
CA GLY A 220 -12.90 -23.77 22.79
C GLY A 220 -11.67 -24.71 22.71
N VAL A 221 -10.79 -24.60 21.71
CA VAL A 221 -9.64 -25.52 21.57
C VAL A 221 -8.62 -25.28 22.67
N GLN A 222 -8.25 -24.02 22.92
CA GLN A 222 -7.30 -23.66 23.97
C GLN A 222 -7.82 -23.96 25.39
N GLU A 223 -9.12 -23.83 25.63
CA GLU A 223 -9.75 -24.10 26.93
C GLU A 223 -9.89 -25.59 27.25
N SER A 224 -9.86 -26.44 26.22
CA SER A 224 -10.16 -27.88 26.34
C SER A 224 -9.10 -28.70 27.09
N GLY A 225 -7.87 -28.18 27.20
CA GLY A 225 -6.69 -28.94 27.66
C GLY A 225 -6.31 -30.14 26.78
N SER A 226 -6.91 -30.26 25.58
CA SER A 226 -6.80 -31.42 24.68
C SER A 226 -6.08 -31.08 23.37
N GLN A 227 -5.26 -30.03 23.34
CA GLN A 227 -4.62 -29.50 22.13
C GLN A 227 -3.80 -30.56 21.39
N LEU A 228 -3.01 -31.35 22.12
CA LEU A 228 -2.20 -32.43 21.54
C LEU A 228 -3.06 -33.48 20.82
N LEU A 229 -4.16 -33.90 21.44
CA LEU A 229 -5.10 -34.86 20.84
C LEU A 229 -5.80 -34.26 19.64
N PHE A 230 -6.26 -33.01 19.76
CA PHE A 230 -6.92 -32.28 18.68
C PHE A 230 -6.04 -32.16 17.43
N PHE A 231 -4.82 -31.64 17.56
CA PHE A 231 -3.94 -31.45 16.40
C PHE A 231 -3.41 -32.77 15.83
N ASN A 232 -3.31 -33.84 16.65
CA ASN A 232 -2.99 -35.17 16.15
C ASN A 232 -4.11 -35.73 15.28
N ASP A 233 -5.37 -35.61 15.72
CA ASP A 233 -6.54 -36.06 14.95
C ASP A 233 -6.77 -35.20 13.70
N LEU A 234 -6.47 -33.90 13.77
CA LEU A 234 -6.61 -32.96 12.65
C LEU A 234 -5.84 -33.41 11.39
N ARG A 235 -4.69 -34.08 11.55
CA ARG A 235 -3.93 -34.65 10.43
C ARG A 235 -4.70 -35.69 9.62
N THR A 236 -5.69 -36.33 10.25
CA THR A 236 -6.52 -37.36 9.61
C THR A 236 -7.70 -36.76 8.84
N TRP A 237 -7.95 -35.45 8.96
CA TRP A 237 -9.06 -34.74 8.32
C TRP A 237 -8.71 -34.33 6.88
N SER A 238 -8.18 -35.27 6.10
CA SER A 238 -7.81 -35.03 4.72
C SER A 238 -9.03 -34.75 3.85
N ARG A 239 -9.03 -33.60 3.17
CA ARG A 239 -10.05 -33.26 2.18
C ARG A 239 -9.62 -33.75 0.79
N PRO A 240 -10.46 -34.51 0.07
CA PRO A 240 -10.15 -34.91 -1.30
C PRO A 240 -9.91 -33.70 -2.22
N LYS A 241 -8.84 -33.73 -3.02
CA LYS A 241 -8.49 -32.67 -3.99
C LYS A 241 -9.57 -32.43 -5.07
N SER A 242 -10.53 -33.34 -5.20
CA SER A 242 -11.68 -33.21 -6.10
C SER A 242 -12.77 -32.26 -5.59
N LEU A 243 -12.75 -31.92 -4.29
CA LEU A 243 -13.70 -30.98 -3.67
C LEU A 243 -13.11 -29.57 -3.63
N GLN A 244 -13.97 -28.54 -3.50
CA GLN A 244 -13.50 -27.16 -3.31
C GLN A 244 -12.66 -27.02 -2.04
N PRO A 245 -11.69 -26.08 -1.94
CA PRO A 245 -10.89 -25.92 -0.73
C PRO A 245 -11.72 -25.67 0.53
N LEU A 246 -11.30 -26.22 1.67
CA LEU A 246 -11.94 -26.02 2.98
C LEU A 246 -10.98 -25.34 3.94
N THR A 247 -11.40 -24.18 4.44
CA THR A 247 -10.69 -23.46 5.50
C THR A 247 -11.22 -23.90 6.86
N LEU A 248 -10.35 -24.49 7.68
CA LEU A 248 -10.60 -24.68 9.10
C LEU A 248 -10.09 -23.46 9.87
N THR A 249 -10.99 -22.78 10.56
CA THR A 249 -10.69 -21.65 11.43
C THR A 249 -10.84 -22.07 12.88
N ILE A 250 -9.80 -21.88 13.68
CA ILE A 250 -9.87 -22.04 15.14
C ILE A 250 -9.92 -20.65 15.77
N GLU A 251 -11.00 -20.36 16.49
CA GLU A 251 -11.27 -19.07 17.15
C GLU A 251 -11.44 -19.28 18.65
N ASP A 252 -10.51 -18.77 19.44
CA ASP A 252 -10.53 -18.88 20.90
C ASP A 252 -10.40 -17.52 21.58
N SER A 253 -11.04 -17.39 22.74
CA SER A 253 -11.04 -16.19 23.57
C SER A 253 -10.62 -16.56 24.99
N LEU A 254 -9.39 -16.25 25.38
CA LEU A 254 -8.83 -16.62 26.69
C LEU A 254 -8.96 -15.47 27.70
N SER A 255 -9.42 -15.80 28.91
CA SER A 255 -9.57 -14.84 30.03
C SER A 255 -8.31 -14.67 30.90
N ASP A 256 -7.32 -15.54 30.69
CA ASP A 256 -6.03 -15.54 31.38
C ASP A 256 -4.90 -15.30 30.38
N GLU A 257 -4.31 -14.11 30.45
CA GLU A 257 -3.21 -13.64 29.59
C GLU A 257 -1.93 -14.49 29.77
N SER A 258 -1.79 -15.21 30.90
CA SER A 258 -0.61 -16.03 31.21
C SER A 258 -0.70 -17.48 30.69
N GLN A 259 -1.86 -17.89 30.16
CA GLN A 259 -2.07 -19.24 29.68
C GLN A 259 -1.23 -19.49 28.40
N PRO A 260 -0.41 -20.56 28.34
CA PRO A 260 0.30 -20.92 27.13
C PRO A 260 -0.67 -21.26 25.99
N ILE A 261 -0.40 -20.70 24.82
CA ILE A 261 -1.17 -20.91 23.59
C ILE A 261 -0.45 -21.96 22.76
N THR A 262 -1.14 -23.04 22.41
CA THR A 262 -0.60 -24.10 21.57
C THR A 262 -1.33 -24.17 20.24
N PHE A 263 -0.57 -24.19 19.14
CA PHE A 263 -1.09 -24.35 17.78
C PHE A 263 -0.18 -25.25 16.95
N ALA A 264 -0.72 -25.80 15.87
CA ALA A 264 0.05 -26.60 14.93
C ALA A 264 0.69 -25.72 13.85
N THR A 265 1.96 -25.97 13.54
CA THR A 265 2.75 -25.31 12.50
C THR A 265 2.84 -26.18 11.24
N PHE A 266 1.73 -26.83 10.88
CA PHE A 266 1.64 -27.62 9.65
C PHE A 266 1.80 -26.72 8.42
N ASP A 267 2.24 -27.30 7.30
CA ASP A 267 2.27 -26.60 6.02
C ASP A 267 0.89 -26.06 5.62
N SER A 268 -0.21 -26.68 6.09
CA SER A 268 -1.56 -26.18 5.86
C SER A 268 -1.90 -24.87 6.58
N LEU A 269 -1.11 -24.40 7.56
CA LEU A 269 -1.37 -23.15 8.29
C LEU A 269 -1.21 -21.95 7.35
N ARG A 270 -2.32 -21.27 7.06
CA ARG A 270 -2.36 -20.09 6.18
C ARG A 270 -2.19 -18.78 6.94
N TYR A 271 -2.84 -18.68 8.10
CA TYR A 271 -2.93 -17.46 8.86
C TYR A 271 -2.94 -17.75 10.36
N LEU A 272 -2.24 -16.93 11.13
CA LEU A 272 -2.31 -16.92 12.59
C LEU A 272 -2.40 -15.47 13.05
N HIS A 273 -3.37 -15.16 13.90
CA HIS A 273 -3.53 -13.87 14.52
C HIS A 273 -3.83 -14.08 16.00
N ILE A 274 -2.99 -13.50 16.85
CA ILE A 274 -3.17 -13.47 18.29
C ILE A 274 -3.13 -12.01 18.69
N ASN A 275 -4.19 -11.55 19.35
CA ASN A 275 -4.33 -10.16 19.74
C ASN A 275 -4.73 -10.07 21.21
N GLU A 276 -3.87 -9.44 21.99
CA GLU A 276 -4.17 -9.04 23.36
C GLU A 276 -4.54 -7.55 23.39
N PRO A 277 -5.81 -7.19 23.64
CA PRO A 277 -6.28 -5.81 23.51
C PRO A 277 -5.67 -4.85 24.54
N TYR A 278 -5.45 -3.60 24.11
CA TYR A 278 -4.99 -2.52 24.99
C TYR A 278 -6.07 -2.06 25.97
N ARG A 279 -5.75 -1.90 27.26
CA ARG A 279 -6.68 -1.33 28.25
C ARG A 279 -6.61 0.19 28.20
N TYR A 280 -7.57 0.84 27.53
CA TYR A 280 -7.51 2.29 27.36
C TYR A 280 -8.12 3.12 28.52
N ASN A 281 -8.79 2.53 29.52
CA ASN A 281 -9.27 3.29 30.69
C ASN A 281 -9.62 2.36 31.87
N ASP A 282 -9.06 2.64 33.05
CA ASP A 282 -9.33 1.91 34.31
C ASP A 282 -10.78 2.05 34.85
N TRP A 283 -11.68 2.73 34.12
CA TRP A 283 -13.06 3.00 34.57
C TRP A 283 -14.09 1.97 34.15
N TYR A 284 -13.78 1.08 33.19
CA TYR A 284 -14.62 -0.06 32.84
C TYR A 284 -13.88 -1.36 33.15
N ASN A 285 -14.31 -2.02 34.22
CA ASN A 285 -13.71 -3.23 34.77
C ASN A 285 -14.06 -4.50 33.96
N SER A 286 -14.08 -4.42 32.63
CA SER A 286 -14.27 -5.58 31.74
C SER A 286 -12.90 -6.06 31.27
N LYS A 287 -12.41 -7.18 31.83
CA LYS A 287 -11.27 -7.93 31.29
C LYS A 287 -11.54 -8.20 29.79
N LEU A 288 -10.72 -7.61 28.92
CA LEU A 288 -10.72 -7.97 27.50
C LEU A 288 -9.97 -9.30 27.36
N ASN A 289 -10.54 -10.24 26.62
CA ASN A 289 -9.95 -11.56 26.42
C ASN A 289 -8.87 -11.52 25.33
N VAL A 290 -7.86 -12.38 25.45
CA VAL A 290 -6.90 -12.64 24.36
C VAL A 290 -7.64 -13.36 23.24
N LEU A 291 -7.63 -12.78 22.04
CA LEU A 291 -8.26 -13.35 20.86
C LEU A 291 -7.23 -14.13 20.05
N ILE A 292 -7.55 -15.37 19.73
CA ILE A 292 -6.70 -16.26 18.95
C ILE A 292 -7.50 -16.71 17.74
N LYS A 293 -6.92 -16.51 16.56
CA LYS A 293 -7.44 -17.02 15.30
C LYS A 293 -6.33 -17.73 14.54
N SER A 294 -6.56 -18.97 14.14
CA SER A 294 -5.68 -19.70 13.23
C SER A 294 -6.47 -20.34 12.11
N GLU A 295 -5.95 -20.27 10.88
CA GLU A 295 -6.63 -20.78 9.69
C GLU A 295 -5.76 -21.83 9.00
N TYR A 296 -6.33 -22.99 8.74
CA TYR A 296 -5.69 -24.14 8.10
C TYR A 296 -6.41 -24.53 6.80
N ASP A 297 -5.66 -24.87 5.76
CA ASP A 297 -6.20 -25.50 4.56
C ASP A 297 -6.23 -27.02 4.67
N LEU A 298 -7.41 -27.59 4.85
CA LEU A 298 -7.56 -29.05 4.94
C LEU A 298 -7.33 -29.78 3.61
N SER A 299 -7.16 -29.04 2.51
CA SER A 299 -6.80 -29.57 1.20
C SER A 299 -5.29 -29.82 1.05
N GLU A 300 -4.48 -29.20 1.91
CA GLU A 300 -3.01 -29.28 1.91
C GLU A 300 -2.45 -30.18 3.02
N THR A 301 -3.28 -30.83 3.83
CA THR A 301 -2.82 -31.72 4.90
C THR A 301 -2.26 -33.04 4.34
N SER A 302 -1.00 -33.36 4.64
CA SER A 302 -0.40 -34.67 4.40
C SER A 302 -0.47 -35.56 5.64
N GLU A 303 -0.68 -36.87 5.45
CA GLU A 303 -0.50 -37.88 6.49
C GLU A 303 1.00 -38.19 6.65
N ASP A 304 1.76 -37.27 7.27
CA ASP A 304 3.17 -37.52 7.57
C ASP A 304 3.32 -38.42 8.82
N SER A 305 4.25 -39.38 8.76
CA SER A 305 4.55 -40.34 9.83
C SER A 305 5.38 -39.76 10.99
N THR A 306 5.64 -38.46 10.98
CA THR A 306 6.46 -37.74 11.97
C THR A 306 5.67 -37.45 13.25
N SER A 307 6.38 -37.40 14.39
CA SER A 307 5.74 -37.13 15.69
C SER A 307 5.05 -35.76 15.70
N ILE A 308 3.77 -35.71 16.11
CA ILE A 308 3.00 -34.46 16.21
C ILE A 308 3.70 -33.38 17.05
N LYS A 309 4.48 -33.79 18.06
CA LYS A 309 5.20 -32.88 18.95
C LYS A 309 6.18 -31.96 18.23
N GLU A 310 6.71 -32.37 17.08
CA GLU A 310 7.65 -31.56 16.29
C GLU A 310 6.93 -30.36 15.64
N TYR A 311 5.65 -30.53 15.27
CA TYR A 311 4.80 -29.55 14.59
C TYR A 311 3.92 -28.75 15.54
N LEU A 312 4.06 -28.92 16.85
CA LEU A 312 3.39 -28.06 17.81
C LEU A 312 4.32 -26.91 18.21
N ALA A 313 3.78 -25.71 18.15
CA ALA A 313 4.36 -24.52 18.75
C ALA A 313 3.52 -24.15 19.97
N THR A 314 4.21 -23.93 21.09
CA THR A 314 3.61 -23.35 22.29
C THR A 314 4.33 -22.06 22.59
N ILE A 315 3.56 -20.99 22.79
CA ILE A 315 4.05 -19.67 23.17
C ILE A 315 3.31 -19.18 24.40
N THR A 316 3.96 -18.34 25.19
CA THR A 316 3.30 -17.58 26.26
C THR A 316 3.36 -16.11 25.87
N LEU A 317 2.22 -15.44 25.91
CA LEU A 317 2.16 -14.01 25.64
C LEU A 317 2.57 -13.23 26.90
N GLY A 318 3.24 -12.10 26.69
CA GLY A 318 3.26 -11.03 27.68
C GLY A 318 2.20 -9.98 27.30
N LYS A 319 1.95 -9.02 28.18
CA LYS A 319 0.92 -7.99 28.03
C LYS A 319 0.91 -7.28 26.68
N TYR A 320 -0.28 -7.02 26.13
CA TYR A 320 -0.48 -6.22 24.91
C TYR A 320 0.38 -6.68 23.72
N VAL A 321 0.54 -7.99 23.54
CA VAL A 321 1.27 -8.55 22.39
C VAL A 321 0.31 -8.84 21.24
N LYS A 322 0.72 -8.47 20.03
CA LYS A 322 0.06 -8.88 18.79
C LYS A 322 0.99 -9.74 17.96
N VAL A 323 0.55 -10.94 17.59
CA VAL A 323 1.24 -11.86 16.68
C VAL A 323 0.39 -12.01 15.43
N LYS A 324 0.98 -11.75 14.26
CA LYS A 324 0.31 -11.95 12.97
C LYS A 324 1.24 -12.67 12.01
N PHE A 325 0.85 -13.85 11.55
CA PHE A 325 1.56 -14.59 10.52
C PHE A 325 0.67 -14.79 9.30
N ASN A 326 1.25 -14.58 8.11
CA ASN A 326 0.58 -14.81 6.83
C ASN A 326 1.51 -15.61 5.92
N ARG A 327 1.14 -16.87 5.63
CA ARG A 327 1.95 -17.78 4.82
C ARG A 327 2.11 -17.31 3.38
N CYS A 328 1.10 -16.65 2.78
CA CYS A 328 1.20 -16.12 1.42
C CYS A 328 2.26 -15.02 1.30
N LYS A 329 2.42 -14.22 2.36
CA LYS A 329 3.47 -13.20 2.48
C LYS A 329 4.77 -13.74 3.05
N GLU A 330 4.76 -14.98 3.56
CA GLU A 330 5.87 -15.61 4.28
C GLU A 330 6.37 -14.76 5.46
N GLU A 331 5.44 -14.02 6.07
CA GLU A 331 5.75 -12.92 6.99
C GLU A 331 5.14 -13.17 8.36
N LEU A 332 5.99 -13.00 9.38
CA LEU A 332 5.61 -12.90 10.79
C LEU A 332 5.79 -11.45 11.26
N VAL A 333 4.72 -10.85 11.74
CA VAL A 333 4.69 -9.54 12.37
C VAL A 333 4.42 -9.70 13.85
N LEU A 334 5.29 -9.13 14.69
CA LEU A 334 5.17 -9.08 16.13
C LEU A 334 5.06 -7.61 16.55
N LYS A 335 3.99 -7.21 17.23
CA LYS A 335 3.95 -5.95 17.99
C LYS A 335 4.11 -6.30 19.47
N ILE A 336 5.20 -5.82 20.07
CA ILE A 336 5.59 -6.17 21.43
C ILE A 336 5.50 -4.94 22.31
N HIS A 337 4.75 -5.02 23.40
CA HIS A 337 4.76 -3.96 24.41
C HIS A 337 6.03 -4.03 25.26
N GLN A 338 6.45 -2.89 25.82
CA GLN A 338 7.66 -2.78 26.63
C GLN A 338 7.69 -3.71 27.85
N GLU A 339 6.54 -4.15 28.37
CA GLU A 339 6.44 -5.04 29.55
C GLU A 339 6.39 -6.54 29.22
N SER A 340 6.67 -6.94 27.98
CA SER A 340 6.42 -8.31 27.50
C SER A 340 7.70 -9.05 27.14
N ASP A 341 7.80 -10.33 27.50
CA ASP A 341 8.98 -11.16 27.24
C ASP A 341 8.88 -11.90 25.90
N ILE A 342 9.59 -11.42 24.87
CA ILE A 342 9.62 -12.07 23.55
C ILE A 342 10.39 -13.41 23.54
N SER A 343 11.23 -13.71 24.55
CA SER A 343 12.02 -14.95 24.57
C SER A 343 11.15 -16.21 24.60
N LYS A 344 9.94 -16.11 25.17
CA LYS A 344 8.96 -17.21 25.26
C LYS A 344 8.27 -17.53 23.94
N MET A 345 8.52 -16.75 22.89
CA MET A 345 7.88 -16.90 21.58
C MET A 345 8.78 -17.61 20.56
N GLY A 346 9.93 -18.15 20.98
CA GLY A 346 10.88 -18.79 20.05
C GLY A 346 10.31 -19.96 19.25
N SER A 347 9.25 -20.63 19.73
CA SER A 347 8.51 -21.66 18.97
C SER A 347 7.91 -21.15 17.65
N LEU A 348 7.77 -19.83 17.46
CA LEU A 348 7.33 -19.22 16.19
C LEU A 348 8.31 -19.47 15.04
N SER A 349 9.56 -19.83 15.31
CA SER A 349 10.51 -20.21 14.25
C SER A 349 10.11 -21.49 13.50
N LYS A 350 9.16 -22.26 14.03
CA LYS A 350 8.59 -23.45 13.39
C LYS A 350 7.51 -23.14 12.35
N LEU A 351 7.09 -21.87 12.19
CA LEU A 351 6.05 -21.50 11.23
C LEU A 351 6.46 -21.87 9.79
N PRO A 352 5.53 -22.40 8.98
CA PRO A 352 5.85 -22.88 7.65
C PRO A 352 6.22 -21.74 6.69
N ASN A 353 7.22 -21.95 5.84
CA ASN A 353 7.67 -20.96 4.84
C ASN A 353 7.99 -19.57 5.41
N LEU A 354 8.46 -19.46 6.66
CA LEU A 354 8.80 -18.16 7.24
C LEU A 354 10.10 -17.61 6.60
N SER A 355 9.98 -16.52 5.84
CA SER A 355 11.12 -15.83 5.21
C SER A 355 11.26 -14.36 5.62
N ARG A 356 10.22 -13.77 6.21
CA ARG A 356 10.19 -12.36 6.64
C ARG A 356 9.77 -12.23 8.10
N LEU A 357 10.53 -11.47 8.86
CA LEU A 357 10.26 -11.12 10.25
C LEU A 357 10.16 -9.61 10.38
N VAL A 358 9.07 -9.14 10.97
CA VAL A 358 8.87 -7.75 11.38
C VAL A 358 8.59 -7.71 12.87
N VAL A 359 9.42 -7.03 13.63
CA VAL A 359 9.23 -6.78 15.05
C VAL A 359 9.00 -5.28 15.23
N HIS A 360 7.84 -4.91 15.77
CA HIS A 360 7.52 -3.55 16.19
C HIS A 360 7.68 -3.45 17.70
N ASN A 361 8.50 -2.48 18.08
CA ASN A 361 8.88 -2.18 19.46
C ASN A 361 9.70 -3.33 20.10
N LYS A 362 10.50 -2.99 21.11
CA LYS A 362 11.32 -3.93 21.87
C LYS A 362 10.91 -3.86 23.34
N CYS A 363 11.03 -4.99 24.02
CA CYS A 363 10.86 -5.08 25.47
C CYS A 363 11.73 -4.03 26.19
N SER A 364 11.25 -3.48 27.30
CA SER A 364 12.01 -2.63 28.21
C SER A 364 13.28 -3.38 28.61
N TYR A 365 14.44 -2.79 28.28
CA TYR A 365 15.74 -3.38 28.59
C TYR A 365 15.94 -3.59 30.10
N LEU A 366 15.28 -2.78 30.94
CA LEU A 366 15.36 -2.88 32.40
C LEU A 366 14.66 -4.12 32.93
N ASP A 367 13.54 -4.49 32.32
CA ASP A 367 12.68 -5.58 32.81
C ASP A 367 13.01 -6.92 32.14
N TYR A 368 13.44 -6.89 30.87
CA TYR A 368 13.64 -8.07 30.02
C TYR A 368 14.91 -7.98 29.16
N PRO A 369 16.11 -7.97 29.77
CA PRO A 369 17.37 -7.88 29.02
C PRO A 369 17.57 -9.12 28.13
N ASN A 370 18.09 -8.91 26.91
CA ASN A 370 18.49 -9.95 25.94
C ASN A 370 17.38 -10.86 25.39
N THR A 371 16.11 -10.60 25.71
CA THR A 371 14.99 -11.46 25.30
C THR A 371 14.83 -11.56 23.78
N LEU A 372 15.08 -10.45 23.06
CA LEU A 372 15.13 -10.44 21.60
C LEU A 372 16.32 -11.26 21.05
N ALA A 373 17.48 -11.25 21.71
CA ALA A 373 18.62 -12.08 21.30
C ALA A 373 18.30 -13.57 21.42
N GLU A 374 17.61 -13.99 22.50
CA GLU A 374 17.16 -15.38 22.67
C GLU A 374 16.13 -15.78 21.60
N PHE A 375 15.19 -14.88 21.30
CA PHE A 375 14.24 -15.07 20.22
C PHE A 375 14.93 -15.20 18.85
N LEU A 376 15.86 -14.30 18.51
CA LEU A 376 16.63 -14.37 17.26
C LEU A 376 17.48 -15.64 17.16
N ARG A 377 18.03 -16.13 18.29
CA ARG A 377 18.74 -17.40 18.34
C ARG A 377 17.85 -18.58 17.94
N SER A 378 16.57 -18.54 18.34
CA SER A 378 15.58 -19.56 17.94
C SER A 378 15.17 -19.48 16.47
N MET A 379 15.33 -18.30 15.85
CA MET A 379 15.08 -18.04 14.42
C MET A 379 16.22 -18.47 13.50
N LYS A 380 17.33 -18.96 14.07
CA LYS A 380 18.37 -19.62 13.27
C LYS A 380 17.76 -20.83 12.56
N PRO A 381 18.03 -21.06 11.26
CA PRO A 381 17.33 -22.08 10.48
C PRO A 381 17.47 -23.48 11.10
N ASN A 382 16.33 -24.14 11.32
CA ASN A 382 16.22 -25.59 11.55
C ASN A 382 15.46 -26.22 10.37
N GLY A 383 15.97 -26.10 9.13
CA GLY A 383 15.31 -26.68 7.95
C GLY A 383 15.57 -25.95 6.62
N SER A 384 14.83 -26.33 5.58
CA SER A 384 15.01 -25.90 4.17
C SER A 384 14.63 -24.45 3.84
N PHE A 385 14.08 -23.69 4.79
CA PHE A 385 13.69 -22.29 4.62
C PHE A 385 14.46 -21.44 5.64
N GLY A 386 15.17 -20.40 5.17
CA GLY A 386 15.94 -19.49 6.01
C GLY A 386 15.31 -18.10 6.05
N LEU A 387 15.40 -17.41 7.19
CA LEU A 387 14.95 -16.02 7.34
C LEU A 387 15.77 -15.09 6.43
N LYS A 388 15.10 -14.43 5.49
CA LYS A 388 15.74 -13.60 4.45
C LYS A 388 15.55 -12.11 4.66
N SER A 389 14.46 -11.71 5.29
CA SER A 389 14.16 -10.33 5.64
C SER A 389 13.91 -10.19 7.13
N CYS A 390 14.60 -9.25 7.76
CA CYS A 390 14.40 -8.92 9.17
C CYS A 390 14.27 -7.40 9.33
N LYS A 391 13.14 -6.95 9.87
CA LYS A 391 12.84 -5.55 10.17
C LYS A 391 12.55 -5.43 11.67
N ILE A 392 13.27 -4.57 12.37
CA ILE A 392 13.09 -4.29 13.79
C ILE A 392 12.86 -2.78 13.92
N ASN A 393 11.62 -2.39 14.20
CA ASN A 393 11.16 -1.01 14.32
C ASN A 393 10.99 -0.60 15.78
N TYR A 394 11.12 0.70 16.06
CA TYR A 394 10.76 1.28 17.36
C TYR A 394 11.48 0.64 18.57
N GLY A 395 12.64 0.03 18.35
CA GLY A 395 13.39 -0.70 19.37
C GLY A 395 14.86 -0.75 18.99
N ILE A 396 15.72 -0.34 19.93
CA ILE A 396 17.16 -0.26 19.71
C ILE A 396 17.80 -1.63 19.96
N ILE A 397 18.51 -2.15 18.96
CA ILE A 397 19.25 -3.40 19.10
C ILE A 397 20.62 -3.19 19.73
N ASP A 398 21.00 -4.14 20.58
CA ASP A 398 22.26 -4.14 21.31
C ASP A 398 23.32 -5.04 20.65
N LYS A 399 24.45 -5.19 21.34
CA LYS A 399 25.58 -6.00 20.89
C LYS A 399 25.22 -7.48 20.75
N LEU A 400 24.51 -8.06 21.72
CA LEU A 400 24.18 -9.48 21.70
C LEU A 400 23.17 -9.78 20.59
N GLU A 401 22.19 -8.91 20.39
CA GLU A 401 21.21 -9.01 19.32
C GLU A 401 21.85 -8.87 17.94
N SER A 402 22.80 -7.94 17.79
CA SER A 402 23.58 -7.81 16.55
C SER A 402 24.42 -9.05 16.25
N ILE A 403 24.99 -9.69 17.28
CA ILE A 403 25.70 -10.96 17.14
C ILE A 403 24.74 -12.08 16.69
N GLU A 404 23.57 -12.22 17.31
CA GLU A 404 22.64 -13.28 16.91
C GLU A 404 22.08 -13.04 15.49
N LEU A 405 21.80 -11.79 15.10
CA LEU A 405 21.44 -11.45 13.71
C LEU A 405 22.53 -11.83 12.72
N SER A 406 23.80 -11.54 13.02
CA SER A 406 24.93 -11.85 12.14
C SER A 406 25.10 -13.35 11.86
N LYS A 407 24.56 -14.23 12.72
CA LYS A 407 24.60 -15.69 12.54
C LYS A 407 23.52 -16.21 11.59
N ILE A 408 22.57 -15.38 11.18
CA ILE A 408 21.50 -15.75 10.25
C ILE A 408 21.97 -15.39 8.83
N GLU A 409 22.85 -16.23 8.27
CA GLU A 409 23.51 -16.01 6.97
C GLU A 409 22.54 -15.90 5.78
N SER A 410 21.29 -16.36 5.95
CA SER A 410 20.22 -16.22 4.95
C SER A 410 19.69 -14.79 4.81
N ILE A 411 19.97 -13.88 5.76
CA ILE A 411 19.48 -12.49 5.69
C ILE A 411 20.05 -11.80 4.45
N ARG A 412 19.14 -11.30 3.62
CA ARG A 412 19.37 -10.45 2.45
C ARG A 412 18.92 -9.01 2.71
N PHE A 413 17.90 -8.84 3.54
CA PHE A 413 17.27 -7.55 3.86
C PHE A 413 17.30 -7.33 5.37
N LEU A 414 17.97 -6.26 5.81
CA LEU A 414 18.01 -5.89 7.22
C LEU A 414 17.62 -4.43 7.41
N ALA A 415 16.63 -4.18 8.26
CA ALA A 415 16.29 -2.87 8.78
C ALA A 415 16.25 -2.88 10.31
N CYS A 416 17.01 -2.00 10.97
CA CYS A 416 17.04 -1.94 12.42
C CYS A 416 17.49 -0.57 12.97
N HIS A 417 17.14 -0.30 14.23
CA HIS A 417 17.68 0.80 15.02
C HIS A 417 18.80 0.30 15.93
N GLN A 418 19.91 1.03 16.05
CA GLN A 418 21.11 0.61 16.77
C GLN A 418 21.48 1.61 17.86
N TYR A 419 21.94 1.08 19.00
CA TYR A 419 22.33 1.91 20.15
C TYR A 419 23.72 2.49 19.94
N SER A 420 24.59 1.69 19.32
CA SER A 420 25.98 2.07 19.16
C SER A 420 26.64 1.49 17.91
N TRP A 421 27.63 2.21 17.39
CA TRP A 421 28.50 1.79 16.30
C TRP A 421 29.33 0.54 16.65
N CYS A 422 29.58 0.31 17.94
CA CYS A 422 30.27 -0.90 18.38
C CYS A 422 29.46 -2.18 18.14
N SER A 423 28.13 -2.08 18.09
CA SER A 423 27.21 -3.20 17.86
C SER A 423 27.01 -3.45 16.37
N THR A 424 27.07 -2.40 15.54
CA THR A 424 26.86 -2.51 14.09
C THR A 424 27.99 -3.26 13.36
N LYS A 425 29.20 -3.32 13.92
CA LYS A 425 30.33 -4.04 13.31
C LYS A 425 30.10 -5.54 13.11
N PHE A 426 29.18 -6.14 13.87
CA PHE A 426 28.84 -7.56 13.68
C PHE A 426 27.97 -7.76 12.44
N LEU A 427 27.19 -6.74 12.06
CA LEU A 427 26.31 -6.81 10.90
C LEU A 427 27.07 -6.79 9.57
N SER A 428 28.31 -6.28 9.53
CA SER A 428 29.15 -6.34 8.32
C SER A 428 29.61 -7.76 7.98
N GLN A 429 29.38 -8.74 8.86
CA GLN A 429 29.66 -10.16 8.61
C GLN A 429 28.57 -10.85 7.77
N LEU A 430 27.43 -10.20 7.53
CA LEU A 430 26.36 -10.72 6.68
C LEU A 430 26.78 -10.69 5.20
N SER A 431 27.34 -11.80 4.72
CA SER A 431 27.93 -11.92 3.37
C SER A 431 26.92 -11.83 2.22
N ASN A 432 25.66 -12.15 2.48
CA ASN A 432 24.59 -12.15 1.49
C ASN A 432 23.69 -10.91 1.55
N LEU A 433 24.10 -9.89 2.29
CA LEU A 433 23.28 -8.69 2.48
C LEU A 433 23.13 -7.93 1.15
N GLN A 434 21.90 -7.83 0.66
CA GLN A 434 21.56 -7.07 -0.54
C GLN A 434 21.05 -5.67 -0.20
N HIS A 435 20.25 -5.56 0.85
CA HIS A 435 19.64 -4.31 1.28
C HIS A 435 19.84 -4.09 2.78
N LEU A 436 20.33 -2.89 3.12
CA LEU A 436 20.59 -2.49 4.49
C LEU A 436 19.97 -1.13 4.79
N LYS A 437 19.24 -1.04 5.90
CA LYS A 437 18.77 0.23 6.46
C LYS A 437 19.01 0.28 7.95
N ILE A 438 20.02 1.04 8.38
CA ILE A 438 20.35 1.20 9.79
C ILE A 438 20.06 2.64 10.22
N ASN A 439 19.42 2.80 11.37
CA ASN A 439 19.39 4.07 12.08
C ASN A 439 20.16 3.94 13.39
N VAL A 440 21.25 4.68 13.56
CA VAL A 440 22.02 4.72 14.82
C VAL A 440 21.56 5.93 15.63
N ARG A 441 20.94 5.68 16.78
CA ARG A 441 20.37 6.72 17.64
C ARG A 441 21.35 7.12 18.74
N ARG A 442 21.38 8.41 19.09
CA ARG A 442 22.09 8.95 20.28
C ARG A 442 23.61 8.77 20.32
N GLU A 443 24.26 8.28 19.26
CA GLU A 443 25.73 8.21 19.16
C GLU A 443 26.24 8.95 17.91
N TRP A 444 27.08 9.95 18.13
CA TRP A 444 27.70 10.72 17.05
C TRP A 444 28.71 9.89 16.26
N ILE A 445 28.80 10.18 14.96
CA ILE A 445 29.83 9.59 14.11
C ILE A 445 31.20 10.11 14.57
N ASN A 446 32.11 9.17 14.83
CA ASN A 446 33.52 9.46 15.12
C ASN A 446 34.43 8.63 14.19
N GLY A 447 35.76 8.80 14.29
CA GLY A 447 36.73 8.08 13.44
C GLY A 447 36.62 6.55 13.52
N ASN A 448 36.32 5.99 14.69
CA ASN A 448 36.14 4.53 14.86
C ASN A 448 34.82 4.04 14.24
N SER A 449 33.80 4.90 14.22
CA SER A 449 32.48 4.58 13.66
C SER A 449 32.53 4.47 12.13
N LEU A 450 33.45 5.19 11.48
CA LEU A 450 33.53 5.22 10.03
C LEU A 450 34.10 3.97 9.38
N GLU A 451 35.06 3.31 10.03
CA GLU A 451 35.51 2.00 9.55
C GLU A 451 34.32 1.03 9.49
N VAL A 452 33.43 1.09 10.48
CA VAL A 452 32.20 0.29 10.50
C VAL A 452 31.23 0.70 9.38
N ILE A 453 31.03 2.00 9.16
CA ILE A 453 30.19 2.52 8.06
C ILE A 453 30.73 2.03 6.71
N VAL A 454 32.03 2.21 6.44
CA VAL A 454 32.67 1.78 5.19
C VAL A 454 32.52 0.27 5.00
N ASN A 455 32.74 -0.53 6.04
CA ASN A 455 32.58 -1.98 5.98
C ASN A 455 31.12 -2.39 5.68
N LEU A 456 30.13 -1.73 6.27
CA LEU A 456 28.71 -2.03 6.03
C LEU A 456 28.28 -1.64 4.61
N LEU A 457 28.65 -0.45 4.16
CA LEU A 457 28.35 0.02 2.80
C LEU A 457 29.03 -0.88 1.75
N THR A 458 30.24 -1.35 2.04
CA THR A 458 30.99 -2.25 1.15
C THR A 458 30.39 -3.66 1.13
N ALA A 459 29.98 -4.20 2.28
CA ALA A 459 29.40 -5.54 2.39
C ALA A 459 28.05 -5.68 1.68
N CYS A 460 27.26 -4.60 1.61
CA CYS A 460 25.95 -4.61 0.97
C CYS A 460 26.05 -4.68 -0.55
N GLN A 461 25.29 -5.56 -1.21
CA GLN A 461 25.43 -5.80 -2.65
C GLN A 461 24.60 -4.86 -3.54
N VAL A 462 23.44 -4.37 -3.07
CA VAL A 462 22.51 -3.57 -3.89
C VAL A 462 22.38 -2.14 -3.36
N THR A 463 21.83 -1.98 -2.15
CA THR A 463 21.58 -0.66 -1.56
C THR A 463 21.83 -0.66 -0.06
N ALA A 464 22.58 0.31 0.45
CA ALA A 464 22.76 0.50 1.89
C ALA A 464 22.48 1.95 2.28
N SER A 465 21.58 2.13 3.25
CA SER A 465 21.27 3.41 3.88
C SER A 465 21.62 3.36 5.36
N ILE A 466 22.48 4.26 5.79
CA ILE A 466 22.88 4.44 7.19
C ILE A 466 22.47 5.84 7.60
N MET A 467 21.63 5.93 8.61
CA MET A 467 21.05 7.18 9.09
C MET A 467 21.42 7.41 10.54
N THR A 468 21.60 8.67 10.90
CA THR A 468 21.73 9.18 12.25
C THR A 468 20.85 10.41 12.38
N GLU A 469 20.81 11.02 13.56
CA GLU A 469 20.14 12.32 13.75
C GLU A 469 20.75 13.42 12.87
N GLU A 470 22.06 13.35 12.57
CA GLU A 470 22.81 14.43 11.90
C GLU A 470 23.05 14.20 10.40
N LEU A 471 23.02 12.94 9.96
CA LEU A 471 23.49 12.53 8.64
C LEU A 471 22.72 11.30 8.14
N SER A 472 22.45 11.27 6.83
CA SER A 472 22.08 10.07 6.09
C SER A 472 23.09 9.81 4.98
N ILE A 473 23.59 8.58 4.89
CA ILE A 473 24.44 8.12 3.79
C ILE A 473 23.71 6.97 3.09
N THR A 474 23.46 7.11 1.80
CA THR A 474 22.88 6.06 0.96
C THR A 474 23.82 5.72 -0.18
N LEU A 475 24.18 4.44 -0.31
CA LEU A 475 24.91 3.91 -1.46
C LEU A 475 23.99 3.03 -2.29
N LYS A 476 23.80 3.38 -3.56
CA LYS A 476 23.02 2.62 -4.55
C LYS A 476 23.99 2.05 -5.58
N LYS A 477 24.46 0.83 -5.38
CA LYS A 477 25.51 0.22 -6.23
C LYS A 477 25.04 0.00 -7.67
N ASN A 478 23.77 -0.39 -7.85
CA ASN A 478 23.20 -0.60 -9.18
C ASN A 478 23.08 0.70 -9.99
N GLU A 479 22.80 1.82 -9.32
CA GLU A 479 22.74 3.17 -9.92
C GLU A 479 24.13 3.82 -9.98
N LYS A 480 25.16 3.21 -9.37
CA LYS A 480 26.50 3.78 -9.20
C LYS A 480 26.48 5.16 -8.54
N GLU A 481 25.57 5.34 -7.60
CA GLU A 481 25.33 6.62 -6.93
C GLU A 481 25.56 6.50 -5.41
N MET A 482 26.23 7.52 -4.85
CA MET A 482 26.31 7.75 -3.41
C MET A 482 25.65 9.08 -3.07
N GLU A 483 24.73 9.07 -2.12
CA GLU A 483 24.06 10.26 -1.60
C GLU A 483 24.42 10.48 -0.13
N ILE A 484 24.76 11.73 0.20
CA ILE A 484 25.09 12.18 1.55
C ILE A 484 24.18 13.37 1.88
N LEU A 485 23.28 13.20 2.84
CA LEU A 485 22.33 14.21 3.27
C LEU A 485 22.62 14.65 4.71
N PHE A 486 22.94 15.92 4.91
CA PHE A 486 23.14 16.50 6.23
C PHE A 486 21.85 17.08 6.80
N SER A 487 21.44 16.63 7.99
CA SER A 487 20.21 17.09 8.66
C SER A 487 20.38 18.44 9.37
N TYR A 488 21.60 18.78 9.79
CA TYR A 488 21.88 20.00 10.58
C TYR A 488 23.19 20.68 10.16
N ASN A 489 23.16 22.01 10.09
CA ASN A 489 24.26 22.89 9.69
C ASN A 489 25.51 22.87 10.61
N SER A 490 25.56 21.97 11.60
CA SER A 490 26.62 21.85 12.61
C SER A 490 27.51 20.59 12.45
N PHE A 491 27.36 19.81 11.37
CA PHE A 491 28.14 18.57 11.19
C PHE A 491 29.56 18.83 10.64
N LYS A 492 30.57 18.22 11.27
CA LYS A 492 31.98 18.26 10.84
C LYS A 492 32.23 17.21 9.76
N ALA A 493 32.06 17.60 8.50
CA ALA A 493 32.12 16.70 7.36
C ALA A 493 33.52 16.08 7.12
N ASP A 494 34.61 16.64 7.64
CA ASP A 494 35.98 16.15 7.45
C ASP A 494 36.15 14.70 7.91
N ILE A 495 35.33 14.31 8.88
CA ILE A 495 35.29 12.95 9.37
C ILE A 495 34.98 11.97 8.23
N LEU A 496 34.14 12.32 7.26
CA LEU A 496 33.70 11.44 6.17
C LEU A 496 34.77 11.12 5.10
N ALA A 497 36.00 11.63 5.24
CA ALA A 497 37.11 11.33 4.32
C ALA A 497 37.32 9.83 4.00
N PRO A 498 37.15 8.87 4.93
CA PRO A 498 37.25 7.43 4.64
C PRO A 498 36.21 6.89 3.64
N LEU A 499 35.10 7.59 3.39
CA LEU A 499 34.13 7.17 2.36
C LEU A 499 34.75 7.11 0.95
N SER A 500 35.86 7.82 0.73
CA SER A 500 36.67 7.73 -0.50
C SER A 500 37.26 6.34 -0.79
N GLN A 501 37.24 5.43 0.19
CA GLN A 501 37.70 4.05 0.05
C GLN A 501 36.64 3.10 -0.52
N ILE A 502 35.38 3.51 -0.59
CA ILE A 502 34.28 2.68 -1.09
C ILE A 502 34.35 2.68 -2.63
N SER A 503 34.27 1.51 -3.26
CA SER A 503 34.24 1.39 -4.73
C SER A 503 32.82 1.08 -5.23
N GLY A 504 32.62 1.20 -6.55
CA GLY A 504 31.35 0.82 -7.20
C GLY A 504 30.35 1.95 -7.43
N PHE A 505 30.79 3.21 -7.32
CA PHE A 505 29.99 4.38 -7.71
C PHE A 505 30.83 5.38 -8.51
N ASP A 506 30.17 6.16 -9.37
CA ASP A 506 30.76 7.24 -10.16
C ASP A 506 29.97 8.56 -10.08
N SER A 507 28.81 8.57 -9.43
CA SER A 507 28.02 9.75 -9.09
C SER A 507 28.00 9.99 -7.57
N LEU A 508 28.24 11.23 -7.15
CA LEU A 508 28.21 11.67 -5.75
C LEU A 508 27.25 12.86 -5.58
N LYS A 509 26.17 12.66 -4.82
CA LYS A 509 25.23 13.72 -4.43
C LYS A 509 25.47 14.11 -2.97
N ILE A 510 25.60 15.40 -2.69
CA ILE A 510 25.69 15.93 -1.33
C ILE A 510 24.66 17.04 -1.15
N ALA A 511 23.79 16.88 -0.15
CA ALA A 511 22.65 17.75 0.13
C ALA A 511 22.56 18.14 1.62
N GLY A 512 21.77 19.17 1.92
CA GLY A 512 21.53 19.64 3.28
C GLY A 512 22.56 20.68 3.76
N GLY A 513 22.70 20.87 5.08
CA GLY A 513 23.62 21.85 5.63
C GLY A 513 24.80 21.21 6.37
N ALA A 514 26.03 21.50 5.95
CA ALA A 514 27.26 21.11 6.66
C ALA A 514 27.95 22.34 7.27
N LEU A 515 28.81 22.14 8.28
CA LEU A 515 29.67 23.23 8.74
C LEU A 515 30.60 23.71 7.62
N THR A 516 30.62 25.03 7.46
CA THR A 516 31.48 25.78 6.55
C THR A 516 32.95 25.35 6.71
N GLY A 517 33.63 25.00 5.60
CA GLY A 517 35.04 24.62 5.56
C GLY A 517 35.39 23.13 5.79
N TYR A 518 34.42 22.28 6.17
CA TYR A 518 34.68 20.86 6.48
C TYR A 518 34.48 19.89 5.30
N LEU A 519 33.98 20.34 4.15
CA LEU A 519 33.80 19.49 2.96
C LEU A 519 35.10 19.31 2.15
N ASN A 520 35.98 20.31 2.15
CA ASN A 520 37.27 20.24 1.45
C ASN A 520 38.12 19.00 1.79
N PRO A 521 38.29 18.60 3.07
CA PRO A 521 38.97 17.35 3.41
C PRO A 521 38.35 16.11 2.75
N VAL A 522 37.01 16.07 2.61
CA VAL A 522 36.30 14.96 1.95
C VAL A 522 36.62 14.94 0.46
N PHE A 523 36.50 16.08 -0.23
CA PHE A 523 36.83 16.16 -1.66
C PHE A 523 38.30 15.88 -1.93
N LYS A 524 39.20 16.30 -1.04
CA LYS A 524 40.63 15.97 -1.12
C LYS A 524 40.88 14.48 -0.97
N ALA A 525 40.15 13.80 -0.09
CA ALA A 525 40.23 12.35 0.05
C ALA A 525 39.75 11.65 -1.24
N PHE A 526 38.66 12.13 -1.86
CA PHE A 526 38.21 11.64 -3.15
C PHE A 526 39.19 11.92 -4.29
N ALA A 527 39.79 13.11 -4.34
CA ALA A 527 40.78 13.49 -5.35
C ALA A 527 42.06 12.62 -5.31
N THR A 528 42.38 12.08 -4.13
CA THR A 528 43.58 11.25 -3.90
C THR A 528 43.28 9.75 -3.89
N SER A 529 42.02 9.34 -3.97
CA SER A 529 41.63 7.94 -3.98
C SER A 529 41.87 7.29 -5.34
N ASN A 530 42.45 6.09 -5.32
CA ASN A 530 42.61 5.24 -6.51
C ASN A 530 41.45 4.24 -6.68
N LEU A 531 40.51 4.20 -5.73
CA LEU A 531 39.42 3.22 -5.68
C LEU A 531 38.12 3.74 -6.30
N THR A 532 37.96 5.06 -6.37
CA THR A 532 36.77 5.73 -6.93
C THR A 532 37.13 6.49 -8.19
N THR A 533 36.22 6.48 -9.17
CA THR A 533 36.33 7.32 -10.37
C THR A 533 35.06 8.13 -10.45
N ILE A 534 35.03 9.26 -9.74
CA ILE A 534 33.86 10.15 -9.70
C ILE A 534 33.80 10.91 -11.03
N ASN A 535 32.74 10.67 -11.79
CA ASN A 535 32.44 11.35 -13.05
C ASN A 535 31.40 12.46 -12.85
N GLU A 536 30.51 12.32 -11.88
CA GLU A 536 29.43 13.27 -11.61
C GLU A 536 29.41 13.67 -10.13
N ILE A 537 29.29 14.98 -9.88
CA ILE A 537 29.06 15.52 -8.55
C ILE A 537 27.88 16.48 -8.59
N ASP A 538 26.93 16.28 -7.68
CA ASP A 538 25.78 17.18 -7.48
C ASP A 538 25.77 17.76 -6.05
N LEU A 539 25.91 19.08 -5.97
CA LEU A 539 25.89 19.92 -4.76
C LEU A 539 24.77 20.99 -4.85
N SER A 540 23.74 20.78 -5.67
CA SER A 540 22.66 21.74 -5.88
C SER A 540 21.80 21.98 -4.63
N GLU A 541 21.59 20.93 -3.84
CA GLU A 541 20.77 20.92 -2.62
C GLU A 541 21.57 21.24 -1.35
N LEU A 542 22.81 21.71 -1.49
CA LEU A 542 23.64 22.12 -0.36
C LEU A 542 23.23 23.53 0.11
N ASP A 543 23.06 23.73 1.42
CA ASP A 543 22.60 25.00 1.99
C ASP A 543 23.69 26.08 1.92
N LYS A 544 23.65 26.87 0.84
CA LYS A 544 24.42 28.11 0.63
C LYS A 544 25.94 28.02 0.90
N PRO A 545 26.65 26.99 0.39
CA PRO A 545 28.09 26.88 0.58
C PRO A 545 28.83 28.06 -0.09
N ARG A 546 29.94 28.53 0.49
CA ARG A 546 30.88 29.41 -0.24
C ARG A 546 31.79 28.55 -1.09
N PHE A 547 32.28 29.06 -2.22
CA PHE A 547 33.17 28.26 -3.08
C PHE A 547 34.44 27.80 -2.34
N GLU A 548 34.95 28.64 -1.45
CA GLU A 548 36.08 28.33 -0.56
C GLU A 548 35.88 27.02 0.23
N ASP A 549 34.63 26.67 0.55
CA ASP A 549 34.29 25.49 1.36
C ASP A 549 34.30 24.18 0.54
N ILE A 550 34.27 24.30 -0.79
CA ILE A 550 34.25 23.19 -1.76
C ILE A 550 35.37 23.28 -2.80
N ILE A 551 36.38 24.12 -2.57
CA ILE A 551 37.47 24.42 -3.50
C ILE A 551 38.25 23.19 -3.94
N GLU A 552 38.37 22.18 -3.07
CA GLU A 552 39.08 20.92 -3.34
C GLU A 552 38.34 20.02 -4.36
N VAL A 553 37.06 20.30 -4.69
CA VAL A 553 36.37 19.66 -5.83
C VAL A 553 37.16 19.84 -7.12
N ALA A 554 37.83 20.98 -7.29
CA ALA A 554 38.66 21.28 -8.46
C ALA A 554 39.89 20.34 -8.61
N GLU A 555 40.23 19.55 -7.59
CA GLU A 555 41.33 18.59 -7.64
C GLU A 555 40.90 17.20 -8.13
N ILE A 556 39.60 16.90 -8.20
CA ILE A 556 39.08 15.62 -8.69
C ILE A 556 39.06 15.62 -10.23
N LYS A 557 40.19 15.27 -10.87
CA LYS A 557 40.39 15.40 -12.34
C LYS A 557 39.53 14.46 -13.21
N THR A 558 38.75 13.57 -12.61
CA THR A 558 37.86 12.64 -13.32
C THR A 558 36.48 13.21 -13.63
N ILE A 559 36.08 14.31 -12.96
CA ILE A 559 34.74 14.90 -13.09
C ILE A 559 34.47 15.33 -14.53
N LYS A 560 33.32 14.90 -15.05
CA LYS A 560 32.74 15.29 -16.34
C LYS A 560 31.52 16.19 -16.17
N LYS A 561 30.75 15.99 -15.11
CA LYS A 561 29.54 16.77 -14.79
C LYS A 561 29.61 17.28 -13.36
N LEU A 562 29.44 18.59 -13.20
CA LEU A 562 29.40 19.24 -11.90
C LEU A 562 28.17 20.15 -11.79
N THR A 563 27.38 19.92 -10.77
CA THR A 563 26.29 20.80 -10.37
C THR A 563 26.59 21.36 -8.99
N CYS A 564 26.51 22.68 -8.81
CA CYS A 564 26.73 23.30 -7.51
C CYS A 564 25.84 24.52 -7.29
N SER A 565 25.37 24.69 -6.05
CA SER A 565 24.72 25.91 -5.58
C SER A 565 25.69 26.64 -4.66
N ILE A 566 26.10 27.86 -4.99
CA ILE A 566 27.17 28.60 -4.30
C ILE A 566 26.68 30.00 -3.89
N SER A 567 26.93 30.40 -2.64
CA SER A 567 26.56 31.72 -2.10
C SER A 567 27.61 32.81 -2.35
N ASP A 568 28.88 32.42 -2.48
CA ASP A 568 30.02 33.30 -2.77
C ASP A 568 30.93 32.66 -3.83
N PHE A 569 31.06 33.32 -4.98
CA PHE A 569 31.84 32.86 -6.14
C PHE A 569 33.34 33.19 -6.04
N THR A 570 33.84 33.72 -4.93
CA THR A 570 35.27 34.03 -4.77
C THR A 570 36.13 32.77 -4.98
N GLY A 571 37.04 32.81 -5.97
CA GLY A 571 37.93 31.70 -6.32
C GLY A 571 37.33 30.67 -7.29
N ILE A 572 36.09 30.85 -7.74
CA ILE A 572 35.36 29.90 -8.60
C ILE A 572 36.09 29.56 -9.91
N GLU A 573 36.98 30.44 -10.38
CA GLU A 573 37.80 30.21 -11.57
C GLU A 573 38.68 28.95 -11.49
N LYS A 574 38.93 28.43 -10.28
CA LYS A 574 39.62 27.15 -10.08
C LYS A 574 38.86 25.95 -10.64
N LEU A 575 37.53 26.03 -10.81
CA LEU A 575 36.76 24.97 -11.48
C LEU A 575 37.27 24.69 -12.90
N ALA A 576 37.88 25.68 -13.57
CA ALA A 576 38.51 25.49 -14.87
C ALA A 576 39.74 24.55 -14.84
N ASN A 577 40.24 24.14 -13.66
CA ASN A 577 41.30 23.14 -13.54
C ASN A 577 40.80 21.70 -13.80
N LEU A 578 39.48 21.49 -13.86
CA LEU A 578 38.86 20.21 -14.18
C LEU A 578 38.94 19.96 -15.69
N ASN A 579 40.04 19.34 -16.14
CA ASN A 579 40.36 19.17 -17.56
C ASN A 579 39.43 18.21 -18.34
N LYS A 580 38.61 17.41 -17.64
CA LYS A 580 37.60 16.52 -18.25
C LYS A 580 36.17 17.05 -18.09
N LEU A 581 35.99 18.24 -17.52
CA LEU A 581 34.67 18.81 -17.29
C LEU A 581 34.03 19.18 -18.63
N GLU A 582 32.86 18.61 -18.89
CA GLU A 582 32.06 18.79 -20.12
C GLU A 582 30.73 19.51 -19.83
N ASP A 583 30.15 19.30 -18.64
CA ASP A 583 28.87 19.86 -18.19
C ASP A 583 29.02 20.54 -16.82
N LEU A 584 28.66 21.82 -16.75
CA LEU A 584 28.76 22.63 -15.53
C LEU A 584 27.47 23.42 -15.28
N SER A 585 26.86 23.16 -14.12
CA SER A 585 25.69 23.88 -13.64
C SER A 585 26.02 24.64 -12.36
N VAL A 586 25.90 25.97 -12.38
CA VAL A 586 26.21 26.85 -11.23
C VAL A 586 24.98 27.67 -10.84
N PHE A 587 24.47 27.44 -9.65
CA PHE A 587 23.37 28.17 -9.06
C PHE A 587 23.90 29.11 -7.98
N GLY A 588 23.36 30.33 -7.86
CA GLY A 588 23.82 31.26 -6.83
C GLY A 588 23.89 32.72 -7.25
N LYS A 589 24.65 33.51 -6.49
CA LYS A 589 24.90 34.93 -6.75
C LYS A 589 26.40 35.21 -6.66
N GLY A 590 26.93 35.96 -7.64
CA GLY A 590 28.34 36.36 -7.69
C GLY A 590 28.79 36.67 -9.11
N ASN A 591 30.08 36.97 -9.31
CA ASN A 591 30.67 37.25 -10.62
C ASN A 591 31.30 35.99 -11.24
N LEU A 592 30.78 35.55 -12.38
CA LEU A 592 31.26 34.40 -13.16
C LEU A 592 32.32 34.77 -14.21
N SER A 593 32.58 36.06 -14.44
CA SER A 593 33.58 36.50 -15.43
C SER A 593 34.97 35.86 -15.24
N PRO A 594 35.54 35.77 -14.02
CA PRO A 594 36.82 35.08 -13.80
C PRO A 594 36.80 33.63 -14.25
N LEU A 595 35.71 32.90 -13.98
CA LEU A 595 35.52 31.52 -14.42
C LEU A 595 35.45 31.43 -15.94
N PHE A 596 34.61 32.24 -16.58
CA PHE A 596 34.45 32.19 -18.03
C PHE A 596 35.74 32.52 -18.78
N ILE A 597 36.55 33.46 -18.29
CA ILE A 597 37.88 33.73 -18.84
C ILE A 597 38.76 32.48 -18.80
N LYS A 598 38.79 31.78 -17.65
CA LYS A 598 39.59 30.56 -17.50
C LYS A 598 39.04 29.36 -18.28
N LEU A 599 37.72 29.22 -18.37
CA LEU A 599 37.09 28.19 -19.20
C LEU A 599 37.36 28.42 -20.69
N ALA A 600 37.39 29.69 -21.15
CA ALA A 600 37.73 30.02 -22.53
C ALA A 600 39.20 29.71 -22.88
N GLU A 601 40.13 29.83 -21.93
CA GLU A 601 41.53 29.42 -22.12
C GLU A 601 41.67 27.89 -22.30
N ARG A 602 40.81 27.10 -21.64
CA ARG A 602 40.86 25.63 -21.63
C ARG A 602 40.07 24.99 -22.74
N ASP A 603 38.95 25.61 -23.08
CA ASP A 603 38.06 25.24 -24.17
C ASP A 603 37.59 23.77 -24.14
N SER A 604 37.13 23.30 -22.98
CA SER A 604 36.67 21.92 -22.77
C SER A 604 35.17 21.76 -22.46
N ILE A 605 34.46 22.84 -22.10
CA ILE A 605 33.07 22.79 -21.64
C ILE A 605 32.11 22.80 -22.81
N HIS A 606 31.16 21.87 -22.83
CA HIS A 606 30.14 21.75 -23.87
C HIS A 606 28.79 22.31 -23.42
N ARG A 607 28.48 22.20 -22.12
CA ARG A 607 27.22 22.65 -21.52
C ARG A 607 27.47 23.53 -20.31
N PHE A 608 26.77 24.65 -20.25
CA PHE A 608 26.78 25.53 -19.10
C PHE A 608 25.36 25.95 -18.72
N GLN A 609 25.03 25.83 -17.45
CA GLN A 609 23.75 26.28 -16.90
C GLN A 609 23.96 27.19 -15.69
N CYS A 610 23.19 28.27 -15.58
CA CYS A 610 23.14 29.09 -14.37
C CYS A 610 21.75 29.64 -14.05
N SER A 611 21.41 29.76 -12.76
CA SER A 611 20.18 30.43 -12.33
C SER A 611 20.30 31.96 -12.26
N LYS A 612 21.53 32.47 -12.17
CA LYS A 612 21.85 33.90 -12.10
C LYS A 612 21.63 34.56 -13.47
N GLU A 613 21.23 35.81 -13.43
CA GLU A 613 21.28 36.72 -14.58
C GLU A 613 22.73 37.09 -14.91
N LEU A 614 23.14 36.83 -16.15
CA LEU A 614 24.45 37.20 -16.68
C LEU A 614 24.46 38.69 -17.02
N ASP A 615 25.45 39.41 -16.51
CA ASP A 615 25.70 40.79 -16.89
C ASP A 615 26.41 40.88 -18.27
N PRO A 616 26.47 42.06 -18.92
CA PRO A 616 27.08 42.19 -20.24
C PRO A 616 28.55 41.73 -20.33
N GLU A 617 29.32 41.84 -19.25
CA GLU A 617 30.72 41.39 -19.22
C GLU A 617 30.79 39.86 -19.18
N GLU A 618 29.97 39.23 -18.34
CA GLU A 618 29.83 37.78 -18.24
C GLU A 618 29.37 37.18 -19.57
N VAL A 619 28.40 37.80 -20.26
CA VAL A 619 27.94 37.37 -21.59
C VAL A 619 29.06 37.46 -22.63
N ILE A 620 29.88 38.51 -22.60
CA ILE A 620 31.06 38.61 -23.48
C ILE A 620 32.06 37.50 -23.16
N ASN A 621 32.31 37.21 -21.89
CA ASN A 621 33.31 36.21 -21.51
C ASN A 621 32.85 34.78 -21.81
N VAL A 622 31.59 34.43 -21.55
CA VAL A 622 31.06 33.09 -21.89
C VAL A 622 31.04 32.86 -23.41
N SER A 623 30.81 33.91 -24.21
CA SER A 623 30.83 33.82 -25.68
C SER A 623 32.20 33.48 -26.28
N LYS A 624 33.29 33.61 -25.51
CA LYS A 624 34.66 33.29 -25.94
C LYS A 624 35.01 31.81 -25.78
N ILE A 625 34.18 31.02 -25.09
CA ILE A 625 34.39 29.58 -24.93
C ILE A 625 33.98 28.90 -26.24
N GLY A 626 34.94 28.48 -27.07
CA GLY A 626 34.71 27.96 -28.43
C GLY A 626 34.14 26.54 -28.51
N SER A 627 34.22 25.80 -27.41
CA SER A 627 33.70 24.45 -27.19
C SER A 627 32.24 24.45 -26.69
N LEU A 628 31.76 25.59 -26.17
CA LEU A 628 30.44 25.70 -25.55
C LEU A 628 29.34 25.63 -26.61
N LYS A 629 28.52 24.59 -26.56
CA LYS A 629 27.41 24.36 -27.49
C LYS A 629 26.05 24.61 -26.87
N HIS A 630 25.90 24.36 -25.57
CA HIS A 630 24.62 24.49 -24.87
C HIS A 630 24.76 25.52 -23.75
N LEU A 631 23.92 26.55 -23.76
CA LEU A 631 23.86 27.58 -22.73
C LEU A 631 22.44 27.71 -22.19
N ASN A 632 22.28 27.53 -20.88
CA ASN A 632 21.04 27.81 -20.16
C ASN A 632 21.26 28.92 -19.14
N CYS A 633 20.67 30.09 -19.35
CA CYS A 633 20.91 31.24 -18.47
C CYS A 633 19.75 32.24 -18.44
N LYS A 634 19.92 33.25 -17.59
CA LYS A 634 19.13 34.50 -17.60
C LYS A 634 20.05 35.65 -17.99
N PHE A 635 19.49 36.77 -18.44
CA PHE A 635 20.26 37.96 -18.82
C PHE A 635 19.81 39.17 -17.98
N LEU A 636 20.77 39.91 -17.42
CA LEU A 636 20.51 41.09 -16.60
C LEU A 636 20.16 42.31 -17.47
N ASP A 637 20.91 42.51 -18.55
CA ASP A 637 20.73 43.63 -19.49
C ASP A 637 20.68 43.11 -20.94
N VAL A 638 19.44 43.02 -21.44
CA VAL A 638 19.12 42.62 -22.81
C VAL A 638 19.15 43.78 -23.81
N GLU A 639 19.52 44.99 -23.39
CA GLU A 639 19.71 46.16 -24.26
C GLU A 639 21.17 46.31 -24.73
N ASN A 640 22.12 45.63 -24.08
CA ASN A 640 23.52 45.71 -24.44
C ASN A 640 23.84 44.97 -25.75
N LEU A 641 23.75 45.68 -26.88
CA LEU A 641 23.98 45.09 -28.21
C LEU A 641 25.38 44.50 -28.40
N LYS A 642 26.40 45.02 -27.69
CA LYS A 642 27.77 44.53 -27.82
C LYS A 642 27.91 43.12 -27.26
N SER A 643 27.38 42.86 -26.07
CA SER A 643 27.44 41.53 -25.45
C SER A 643 26.60 40.52 -26.21
N LEU A 644 25.40 40.90 -26.64
CA LEU A 644 24.50 40.04 -27.41
C LEU A 644 25.06 39.68 -28.79
N SER A 645 25.74 40.62 -29.46
CA SER A 645 26.41 40.35 -30.74
C SER A 645 27.59 39.40 -30.58
N ALA A 646 28.32 39.50 -29.47
CA ALA A 646 29.39 38.55 -29.15
C ALA A 646 28.82 37.14 -28.93
N LEU A 647 27.73 37.02 -28.16
CA LEU A 647 27.03 35.77 -27.95
C LEU A 647 26.50 35.16 -29.26
N ALA A 648 25.89 35.96 -30.12
CA ALA A 648 25.39 35.51 -31.42
C ALA A 648 26.48 35.00 -32.38
N ASN A 649 27.72 35.46 -32.20
CA ASN A 649 28.89 35.05 -32.98
C ASN A 649 29.70 33.90 -32.32
N SER A 650 29.20 33.33 -31.22
CA SER A 650 29.86 32.25 -30.48
C SER A 650 29.61 30.86 -31.09
N SER A 651 30.11 29.81 -30.43
CA SER A 651 29.90 28.41 -30.79
C SER A 651 28.55 27.82 -30.38
N ILE A 652 27.68 28.59 -29.73
CA ILE A 652 26.42 28.10 -29.16
C ILE A 652 25.48 27.58 -30.26
N GLU A 653 25.04 26.34 -30.09
CA GLU A 653 24.09 25.64 -30.94
C GLU A 653 22.71 25.53 -30.27
N GLU A 654 22.65 25.50 -28.94
CA GLU A 654 21.43 25.45 -28.14
C GLU A 654 21.43 26.55 -27.06
N LEU A 655 20.41 27.39 -27.09
CA LEU A 655 20.21 28.46 -26.12
C LEU A 655 18.87 28.27 -25.40
N ILE A 656 18.92 28.10 -24.09
CA ILE A 656 17.76 28.09 -23.20
C ILE A 656 17.77 29.40 -22.41
N VAL A 657 16.71 30.18 -22.55
CA VAL A 657 16.58 31.47 -21.88
C VAL A 657 15.42 31.41 -20.90
N THR A 658 15.72 31.54 -19.62
CA THR A 658 14.65 31.75 -18.62
C THR A 658 14.41 33.25 -18.47
N SER A 659 13.18 33.70 -18.70
CA SER A 659 12.81 35.12 -18.64
C SER A 659 11.46 35.30 -17.96
N TYR A 660 11.30 36.39 -17.20
CA TYR A 660 10.02 36.78 -16.62
C TYR A 660 9.25 37.71 -17.58
N HIS A 661 7.92 37.71 -17.49
CA HIS A 661 7.02 38.38 -18.44
C HIS A 661 7.30 39.87 -18.76
N SER A 662 8.07 40.59 -17.94
CA SER A 662 8.30 42.04 -18.07
C SER A 662 9.42 42.46 -19.02
N PHE A 663 10.33 41.58 -19.44
CA PHE A 663 11.52 41.97 -20.21
C PHE A 663 11.44 41.53 -21.67
N SER A 664 11.68 42.43 -22.62
CA SER A 664 11.71 42.08 -24.06
C SER A 664 13.04 41.42 -24.44
N LEU A 665 12.97 40.25 -25.08
CA LEU A 665 14.10 39.52 -25.65
C LEU A 665 14.35 39.89 -27.12
N LYS A 666 13.64 40.90 -27.65
CA LYS A 666 13.73 41.31 -29.05
C LYS A 666 15.16 41.58 -29.49
N ASN A 667 15.95 42.30 -28.69
CA ASN A 667 17.32 42.65 -29.03
C ASN A 667 18.26 41.44 -29.03
N LEU A 668 18.04 40.49 -28.12
CA LEU A 668 18.74 39.20 -28.10
C LEU A 668 18.51 38.47 -29.43
N PHE A 669 17.24 38.28 -29.81
CA PHE A 669 16.92 37.60 -31.07
C PHE A 669 17.37 38.40 -32.30
N ALA A 670 17.32 39.73 -32.26
CA ALA A 670 17.82 40.58 -33.33
C ALA A 670 19.34 40.46 -33.52
N ALA A 671 20.10 40.20 -32.45
CA ALA A 671 21.54 39.95 -32.55
C ALA A 671 21.81 38.62 -33.28
N PHE A 672 21.10 37.55 -32.91
CA PHE A 672 21.18 36.25 -33.59
C PHE A 672 20.68 36.31 -35.04
N SER A 673 19.63 37.07 -35.32
CA SER A 673 19.07 37.19 -36.67
C SER A 673 19.99 37.95 -37.64
N LYS A 674 20.75 38.93 -37.15
CA LYS A 674 21.72 39.71 -37.94
C LYS A 674 23.06 39.00 -38.12
N CYS A 675 23.37 38.03 -37.27
CA CYS A 675 24.65 37.33 -37.29
C CYS A 675 24.62 36.15 -38.28
N ASN A 676 25.15 36.35 -39.48
CA ASN A 676 25.25 35.27 -40.49
C ASN A 676 26.17 34.11 -40.06
N ALA A 677 27.07 34.34 -39.11
CA ALA A 677 27.98 33.33 -38.57
C ALA A 677 27.37 32.53 -37.41
N SER A 678 26.13 32.87 -37.00
CA SER A 678 25.48 32.19 -35.88
C SER A 678 25.28 30.70 -36.14
N ARG A 679 25.59 29.88 -35.13
CA ARG A 679 25.44 28.43 -35.15
C ARG A 679 24.18 27.93 -34.45
N LEU A 680 23.33 28.85 -34.00
CA LEU A 680 22.14 28.53 -33.21
C LEU A 680 21.17 27.65 -34.01
N GLN A 681 20.92 26.46 -33.47
CA GLN A 681 20.02 25.45 -34.03
C GLN A 681 18.81 25.19 -33.13
N GLN A 682 18.94 25.37 -31.82
CA GLN A 682 17.86 25.20 -30.86
C GLN A 682 17.70 26.44 -29.99
N LEU A 683 16.47 26.92 -29.87
CA LEU A 683 16.10 28.01 -28.98
C LEU A 683 14.95 27.55 -28.09
N GLU A 684 15.12 27.68 -26.78
CA GLU A 684 14.08 27.45 -25.79
C GLU A 684 13.88 28.70 -24.93
N VAL A 685 12.62 29.08 -24.69
CA VAL A 685 12.27 30.22 -23.83
C VAL A 685 11.31 29.79 -22.74
N ILE A 686 11.78 29.84 -21.49
CA ILE A 686 11.07 29.38 -20.30
C ILE A 686 10.56 30.58 -19.50
N GLY A 687 9.31 30.51 -19.00
CA GLY A 687 8.74 31.51 -18.09
C GLY A 687 8.16 32.76 -18.78
N LYS A 688 8.27 32.86 -20.11
CA LYS A 688 7.74 33.98 -20.90
C LYS A 688 7.09 33.51 -22.20
N ALA A 689 5.95 34.12 -22.55
CA ALA A 689 5.39 34.07 -23.89
C ALA A 689 6.04 35.12 -24.79
N LEU A 690 6.56 34.69 -25.95
CA LEU A 690 7.14 35.53 -26.97
C LEU A 690 6.04 36.32 -27.68
N ASP A 691 6.23 37.64 -27.74
CA ASP A 691 5.33 38.52 -28.48
C ASP A 691 5.59 38.48 -29.99
N PHE A 692 4.72 39.11 -30.77
CA PHE A 692 4.84 39.18 -32.22
C PHE A 692 6.18 39.78 -32.69
N THR A 693 6.70 40.79 -31.98
CA THR A 693 7.96 41.45 -32.35
C THR A 693 9.17 40.56 -32.09
N GLU A 694 9.13 39.76 -31.03
CA GLU A 694 10.16 38.79 -30.68
C GLU A 694 10.18 37.62 -31.67
N ILE A 695 9.01 37.04 -31.97
CA ILE A 695 8.88 35.99 -32.99
C ILE A 695 9.28 36.51 -34.37
N ALA A 696 9.00 37.77 -34.70
CA ALA A 696 9.45 38.36 -35.95
C ALA A 696 10.98 38.37 -36.07
N GLU A 697 11.72 38.54 -34.99
CA GLU A 697 13.18 38.40 -35.01
C GLU A 697 13.63 36.95 -35.03
N VAL A 698 13.01 36.05 -34.25
CA VAL A 698 13.30 34.61 -34.28
C VAL A 698 13.09 34.04 -35.69
N SER A 699 12.04 34.46 -36.38
CA SER A 699 11.69 34.02 -37.75
C SER A 699 12.78 34.31 -38.79
N LYS A 700 13.72 35.22 -38.48
CA LYS A 700 14.84 35.59 -39.35
C LYS A 700 16.11 34.76 -39.09
N ILE A 701 16.12 33.93 -38.04
CA ILE A 701 17.27 33.07 -37.69
C ILE A 701 17.28 31.85 -38.62
N LYS A 702 18.08 31.92 -39.70
CA LYS A 702 18.07 30.91 -40.77
C LYS A 702 18.52 29.51 -40.36
N GLY A 703 19.32 29.37 -39.30
CA GLY A 703 19.88 28.10 -38.84
C GLY A 703 18.99 27.29 -37.89
N LEU A 704 17.86 27.86 -37.45
CA LEU A 704 17.05 27.30 -36.39
C LEU A 704 16.31 26.03 -36.85
N LYS A 705 16.53 24.93 -36.13
CA LYS A 705 15.89 23.62 -36.33
C LYS A 705 14.89 23.27 -35.25
N LYS A 706 15.06 23.82 -34.03
CA LYS A 706 14.17 23.56 -32.91
C LYS A 706 13.78 24.86 -32.22
N LEU A 707 12.48 25.05 -32.01
CA LEU A 707 11.93 26.18 -31.29
C LEU A 707 10.99 25.67 -30.20
N LEU A 708 11.36 25.89 -28.96
CA LEU A 708 10.60 25.53 -27.78
C LEU A 708 10.20 26.81 -27.02
N GLY A 709 8.92 27.03 -26.80
CA GLY A 709 8.48 28.21 -26.07
C GLY A 709 7.07 28.66 -26.39
N PHE A 710 6.56 29.51 -25.52
CA PHE A 710 5.18 30.00 -25.60
C PHE A 710 5.12 31.19 -26.56
N PHE A 711 4.16 31.23 -27.48
CA PHE A 711 3.82 32.45 -28.24
C PHE A 711 2.35 32.46 -28.62
N ASP A 712 1.84 33.64 -28.97
CA ASP A 712 0.43 33.84 -29.30
C ASP A 712 0.09 33.43 -30.74
N SER A 713 -1.21 33.43 -31.05
CA SER A 713 -1.72 33.07 -32.39
C SER A 713 -1.28 34.04 -33.49
N ASN A 714 -0.92 35.28 -33.14
CA ASN A 714 -0.43 36.28 -34.08
C ASN A 714 1.01 35.96 -34.52
N GLY A 715 1.87 35.57 -33.58
CA GLY A 715 3.24 35.12 -33.86
C GLY A 715 3.27 33.88 -34.74
N ALA A 716 2.27 33.00 -34.64
CA ALA A 716 2.19 31.78 -35.44
C ALA A 716 2.15 32.05 -36.97
N GLN A 717 1.68 33.23 -37.40
CA GLN A 717 1.68 33.60 -38.83
C GLN A 717 3.08 33.75 -39.43
N LEU A 718 4.12 33.89 -38.61
CA LEU A 718 5.50 34.09 -39.03
C LEU A 718 6.32 32.79 -39.07
N LEU A 719 5.71 31.65 -38.73
CA LEU A 719 6.37 30.35 -38.75
C LEU A 719 6.71 29.88 -40.17
N ASP A 720 5.98 30.35 -41.18
CA ASP A 720 6.24 30.05 -42.61
C ASP A 720 7.67 30.43 -43.06
N ARG A 721 8.32 31.37 -42.35
CA ARG A 721 9.70 31.80 -42.59
C ARG A 721 10.75 30.83 -42.03
N LEU A 722 10.39 29.98 -41.07
CA LEU A 722 11.28 29.02 -40.40
C LEU A 722 11.35 27.68 -41.14
N ILE A 723 11.68 27.71 -42.43
CA ILE A 723 11.65 26.54 -43.33
C ILE A 723 12.55 25.36 -42.91
N ASN A 724 13.52 25.58 -42.02
CA ASN A 724 14.45 24.58 -41.52
C ASN A 724 13.99 23.90 -40.22
N LEU A 725 12.84 24.29 -39.68
CA LEU A 725 12.35 23.80 -38.40
C LEU A 725 11.93 22.31 -38.49
N GLU A 726 12.49 21.51 -37.59
CA GLU A 726 12.28 20.07 -37.45
C GLU A 726 11.49 19.74 -36.17
N HIS A 727 11.65 20.53 -35.10
CA HIS A 727 10.90 20.42 -33.84
C HIS A 727 10.29 21.76 -33.46
N LEU A 728 9.01 21.75 -33.14
CA LEU A 728 8.29 22.93 -32.70
C LEU A 728 7.41 22.61 -31.48
N GLU A 729 7.46 23.48 -30.46
CA GLU A 729 6.48 23.53 -29.38
C GLU A 729 5.58 24.77 -29.57
N ILE A 730 4.26 24.59 -29.46
CA ILE A 730 3.27 25.65 -29.58
C ILE A 730 2.15 25.51 -28.53
N ASN A 731 1.46 26.62 -28.26
CA ASN A 731 0.23 26.60 -27.49
C ASN A 731 -1.00 26.48 -28.38
N VAL A 732 -1.06 27.27 -29.46
CA VAL A 732 -2.24 27.37 -30.32
C VAL A 732 -1.90 26.88 -31.71
N LEU A 733 -2.72 25.96 -32.22
CA LEU A 733 -2.54 25.40 -33.57
C LEU A 733 -2.89 26.45 -34.63
N ASN A 734 -1.91 26.87 -35.43
CA ASN A 734 -2.14 27.60 -36.69
C ASN A 734 -1.72 26.71 -37.87
N VAL A 735 -2.71 26.04 -38.44
CA VAL A 735 -2.54 25.00 -39.45
C VAL A 735 -1.89 25.51 -40.72
N VAL A 736 -2.27 26.70 -41.18
CA VAL A 736 -1.77 27.29 -42.42
C VAL A 736 -0.25 27.47 -42.32
N ALA A 737 0.22 27.94 -41.15
CA ALA A 737 1.63 28.15 -40.90
C ALA A 737 2.41 26.83 -40.70
N LEU A 738 1.79 25.80 -40.12
CA LEU A 738 2.43 24.49 -39.97
C LEU A 738 2.61 23.77 -41.31
N LYS A 739 1.64 23.87 -42.23
CA LYS A 739 1.74 23.28 -43.58
C LYS A 739 2.90 23.85 -44.39
N SER A 740 3.28 25.11 -44.14
CA SER A 740 4.43 25.74 -44.78
C SER A 740 5.79 25.30 -44.24
N LEU A 741 5.86 24.42 -43.22
CA LEU A 741 7.10 23.91 -42.66
C LEU A 741 7.49 22.55 -43.29
N PRO A 742 8.36 22.53 -44.32
CA PRO A 742 8.62 21.32 -45.10
C PRO A 742 9.47 20.28 -44.38
N ARG A 743 10.04 20.59 -43.22
CA ARG A 743 10.94 19.71 -42.45
C ARG A 743 10.41 19.33 -41.07
N LEU A 744 9.22 19.80 -40.69
CA LEU A 744 8.67 19.54 -39.37
C LEU A 744 8.42 18.03 -39.18
N GLN A 745 9.08 17.46 -38.17
CA GLN A 745 9.00 16.04 -37.82
C GLN A 745 8.46 15.84 -36.40
N LYS A 746 8.70 16.79 -35.49
CA LYS A 746 8.22 16.73 -34.11
C LYS A 746 7.39 17.96 -33.77
N LEU A 747 6.21 17.74 -33.18
CA LEU A 747 5.31 18.80 -32.78
C LEU A 747 4.80 18.55 -31.36
N GLU A 748 4.97 19.55 -30.50
CA GLU A 748 4.42 19.58 -29.15
C GLU A 748 3.35 20.68 -29.05
N ILE A 749 2.16 20.32 -28.61
CA ILE A 749 1.02 21.23 -28.46
C ILE A 749 0.59 21.22 -26.99
N LYS A 750 0.75 22.35 -26.30
CA LYS A 750 0.44 22.45 -24.87
C LYS A 750 -1.05 22.54 -24.58
N ASN A 751 -1.82 23.24 -25.42
CA ASN A 751 -3.26 23.31 -25.25
C ASN A 751 -3.93 22.04 -25.75
N GLU A 752 -5.16 21.83 -25.28
CA GLU A 752 -5.97 20.72 -25.72
C GLU A 752 -6.43 20.92 -27.18
N ILE A 753 -6.45 19.84 -27.95
CA ILE A 753 -6.87 19.83 -29.35
C ILE A 753 -8.11 18.93 -29.55
N GLY A 754 -9.01 19.35 -30.44
CA GLY A 754 -10.24 18.62 -30.79
C GLY A 754 -10.23 18.07 -32.22
N LEU A 755 -11.40 17.75 -32.75
CA LEU A 755 -11.56 17.16 -34.09
C LEU A 755 -11.00 18.07 -35.20
N LEU A 756 -11.25 19.37 -35.11
CA LEU A 756 -10.85 20.33 -36.13
C LEU A 756 -9.32 20.36 -36.25
N GLU A 757 -8.63 20.48 -35.13
CA GLU A 757 -7.18 20.47 -35.04
C GLU A 757 -6.60 19.13 -35.53
N CYS A 758 -7.18 18.01 -35.10
CA CYS A 758 -6.72 16.67 -35.50
C CYS A 758 -6.82 16.44 -37.02
N LYS A 759 -7.91 16.90 -37.67
CA LYS A 759 -8.06 16.82 -39.14
C LYS A 759 -6.93 17.53 -39.88
N HIS A 760 -6.50 18.66 -39.35
CA HIS A 760 -5.43 19.43 -39.93
C HIS A 760 -4.05 18.81 -39.70
N LEU A 761 -3.81 18.22 -38.53
CA LEU A 761 -2.57 17.51 -38.22
C LEU A 761 -2.34 16.31 -39.16
N VAL A 762 -3.40 15.65 -39.60
CA VAL A 762 -3.33 14.53 -40.56
C VAL A 762 -2.72 14.95 -41.90
N GLU A 763 -2.84 16.22 -42.27
CA GLU A 763 -2.28 16.75 -43.52
C GLU A 763 -0.77 17.00 -43.43
N LEU A 764 -0.17 16.94 -42.23
CA LEU A 764 1.28 17.07 -42.02
C LEU A 764 1.99 15.75 -42.31
N GLU A 765 2.15 15.43 -43.59
CA GLU A 765 2.61 14.12 -44.05
C GLU A 765 4.00 13.71 -43.54
N LYS A 766 4.85 14.66 -43.11
CA LYS A 766 6.21 14.38 -42.61
C LYS A 766 6.31 14.26 -41.08
N LEU A 767 5.23 14.53 -40.35
CA LEU A 767 5.25 14.50 -38.90
C LEU A 767 5.41 13.06 -38.40
N GLU A 768 6.44 12.85 -37.59
CA GLU A 768 6.80 11.55 -37.02
C GLU A 768 6.50 11.46 -35.51
N SER A 769 6.45 12.59 -34.81
CA SER A 769 6.19 12.68 -33.38
C SER A 769 5.17 13.76 -33.07
N LEU A 770 4.15 13.40 -32.29
CA LEU A 770 3.13 14.32 -31.81
C LEU A 770 2.99 14.17 -30.29
N LYS A 771 3.06 15.31 -29.60
CA LYS A 771 2.84 15.41 -28.17
C LYS A 771 1.72 16.41 -27.91
N CYS A 772 0.64 16.01 -27.24
CA CYS A 772 -0.55 16.86 -27.12
C CYS A 772 -1.43 16.52 -25.91
N SER A 773 -2.45 17.35 -25.70
CA SER A 773 -3.60 17.04 -24.84
C SER A 773 -4.86 16.98 -25.69
N LEU A 774 -5.83 16.12 -25.36
CA LEU A 774 -7.03 15.90 -26.18
C LEU A 774 -8.31 16.31 -25.45
N CYS A 775 -9.14 17.14 -26.09
CA CYS A 775 -10.47 17.50 -25.61
C CYS A 775 -11.46 16.32 -25.76
N LYS A 776 -12.61 16.39 -25.07
CA LYS A 776 -13.74 15.49 -25.29
C LYS A 776 -14.48 15.81 -26.60
N ASP A 777 -13.94 15.36 -27.73
CA ASP A 777 -14.54 15.56 -29.06
C ASP A 777 -14.60 14.25 -29.86
N PRO A 778 -15.78 13.78 -30.31
CA PRO A 778 -15.86 12.63 -31.21
C PRO A 778 -15.14 12.90 -32.54
N GLY A 779 -14.28 11.99 -32.98
CA GLY A 779 -13.58 12.09 -34.26
C GLY A 779 -12.07 12.33 -34.13
N ILE A 780 -11.53 12.48 -32.92
CA ILE A 780 -10.07 12.50 -32.67
C ILE A 780 -9.36 11.24 -33.18
N GLU A 781 -10.09 10.13 -33.39
CA GLU A 781 -9.58 8.92 -34.05
C GLU A 781 -9.03 9.16 -35.46
N VAL A 782 -9.30 10.33 -36.07
CA VAL A 782 -8.69 10.74 -37.33
C VAL A 782 -7.17 10.77 -37.27
N LEU A 783 -6.56 11.00 -36.09
CA LEU A 783 -5.10 10.99 -35.91
C LEU A 783 -4.46 9.65 -36.32
N ALA A 784 -5.19 8.54 -36.27
CA ALA A 784 -4.69 7.24 -36.73
C ALA A 784 -4.40 7.19 -38.25
N LYS A 785 -4.87 8.18 -39.02
CA LYS A 785 -4.62 8.31 -40.47
C LYS A 785 -3.29 9.00 -40.80
N MET A 786 -2.52 9.43 -39.80
CA MET A 786 -1.21 10.05 -40.00
C MET A 786 -0.20 9.03 -40.58
N LYS A 787 0.24 9.25 -41.82
CA LYS A 787 1.05 8.28 -42.59
C LYS A 787 2.42 7.93 -42.00
N ASN A 788 3.02 8.86 -41.25
CA ASN A 788 4.41 8.74 -40.76
C ASN A 788 4.57 8.86 -39.25
N LEU A 789 3.45 8.90 -38.49
CA LEU A 789 3.49 9.01 -37.04
C LEU A 789 4.11 7.75 -36.42
N LYS A 790 5.21 7.92 -35.68
CA LYS A 790 5.96 6.87 -34.97
C LYS A 790 5.83 7.01 -33.45
N GLU A 791 5.69 8.23 -32.95
CA GLU A 791 5.62 8.56 -31.52
C GLU A 791 4.38 9.40 -31.25
N LEU A 792 3.55 8.95 -30.30
CA LEU A 792 2.38 9.68 -29.82
C LEU A 792 2.41 9.76 -28.30
N ILE A 793 2.46 10.98 -27.78
CA ILE A 793 2.43 11.25 -26.35
C ILE A 793 1.21 12.09 -26.04
N ILE A 794 0.32 11.58 -25.20
CA ILE A 794 -0.87 12.27 -24.73
C ILE A 794 -0.70 12.52 -23.25
N TYR A 795 -0.66 13.79 -22.85
CA TYR A 795 -0.48 14.15 -21.44
C TYR A 795 -1.77 14.08 -20.64
N ARG A 796 -2.86 14.49 -21.31
CA ARG A 796 -4.16 14.63 -20.71
C ARG A 796 -5.21 14.33 -21.75
N ALA A 797 -6.22 13.57 -21.35
CA ALA A 797 -7.46 13.38 -22.08
C ALA A 797 -8.63 13.60 -21.13
N GLU A 798 -9.68 14.26 -21.61
CA GLU A 798 -10.90 14.45 -20.81
C GLU A 798 -11.77 13.19 -20.76
N ASP A 799 -11.77 12.38 -21.82
CA ASP A 799 -12.61 11.18 -21.98
C ASP A 799 -11.81 9.98 -22.50
N SER A 800 -12.48 8.82 -22.62
CA SER A 800 -11.90 7.59 -23.15
C SER A 800 -11.34 7.76 -24.56
N LEU A 801 -10.14 7.22 -24.77
CA LEU A 801 -9.44 7.19 -26.05
C LEU A 801 -9.62 5.87 -26.80
N CYS A 802 -10.58 5.01 -26.40
CA CYS A 802 -10.86 3.71 -27.03
C CYS A 802 -11.00 3.79 -28.56
N ARG A 803 -11.71 4.81 -29.07
CA ARG A 803 -11.91 4.97 -30.53
C ARG A 803 -10.61 5.27 -31.28
N LEU A 804 -9.74 6.06 -30.68
CA LEU A 804 -8.43 6.40 -31.23
C LEU A 804 -7.54 5.15 -31.27
N TYR A 805 -7.44 4.42 -30.16
CA TYR A 805 -6.63 3.19 -30.09
C TYR A 805 -7.17 2.11 -31.03
N ARG A 806 -8.49 1.96 -31.13
CA ARG A 806 -9.12 1.05 -32.10
C ARG A 806 -8.75 1.41 -33.53
N ALA A 807 -8.76 2.70 -33.88
CA ALA A 807 -8.38 3.15 -35.21
C ALA A 807 -6.91 2.84 -35.52
N PHE A 808 -5.99 3.00 -34.57
CA PHE A 808 -4.61 2.55 -34.72
C PHE A 808 -4.49 1.03 -34.85
N GLY A 809 -5.25 0.25 -34.07
CA GLY A 809 -5.22 -1.21 -34.10
C GLY A 809 -5.80 -1.81 -35.38
N LEU A 810 -6.74 -1.13 -36.04
CA LEU A 810 -7.29 -1.53 -37.35
C LEU A 810 -6.38 -1.14 -38.52
N GLY A 811 -5.49 -0.16 -38.34
CA GLY A 811 -4.59 0.32 -39.38
C GLY A 811 -3.44 -0.64 -39.62
N SER A 812 -3.55 -1.54 -40.60
CA SER A 812 -2.45 -2.45 -40.99
C SER A 812 -1.19 -1.74 -41.45
N GLU A 813 -1.28 -0.44 -41.78
CA GLU A 813 -0.17 0.43 -42.18
C GLU A 813 0.33 1.36 -41.05
N SER A 814 -0.18 1.21 -39.82
CA SER A 814 0.25 2.04 -38.69
C SER A 814 1.76 1.92 -38.47
N LYS A 815 2.45 3.06 -38.43
CA LYS A 815 3.88 3.16 -38.12
C LYS A 815 4.15 3.50 -36.66
N LEU A 816 3.11 3.56 -35.83
CA LEU A 816 3.21 3.94 -34.43
C LEU A 816 4.02 2.89 -33.65
N ARG A 817 5.14 3.32 -33.07
CA ARG A 817 6.09 2.49 -32.32
C ARG A 817 6.15 2.85 -30.84
N GLU A 818 5.86 4.10 -30.51
CA GLU A 818 5.96 4.64 -29.15
C GLU A 818 4.67 5.34 -28.77
N LEU A 819 4.12 4.96 -27.62
CA LEU A 819 2.85 5.44 -27.12
C LEU A 819 2.95 5.74 -25.62
N HIS A 820 2.71 6.99 -25.23
CA HIS A 820 2.71 7.45 -23.84
C HIS A 820 1.34 8.06 -23.52
N ILE A 821 0.61 7.50 -22.56
CA ILE A 821 -0.81 7.80 -22.39
C ILE A 821 -1.31 7.67 -20.95
N PRO A 822 -2.31 8.47 -20.54
CA PRO A 822 -3.15 8.16 -19.40
C PRO A 822 -4.16 7.07 -19.76
N ILE A 823 -4.36 6.10 -18.87
CA ILE A 823 -5.38 5.04 -18.98
C ILE A 823 -6.39 5.18 -17.84
N ARG A 824 -7.67 5.15 -18.19
CA ARG A 824 -8.79 5.22 -17.25
C ARG A 824 -9.73 4.03 -17.31
N TYR A 825 -9.80 3.35 -18.46
CA TYR A 825 -10.77 2.28 -18.69
C TYR A 825 -10.12 1.01 -19.25
N SER A 826 -10.62 -0.16 -18.84
CA SER A 826 -10.14 -1.47 -19.30
C SER A 826 -10.28 -1.68 -20.81
N GLU A 827 -11.31 -1.12 -21.42
CA GLU A 827 -11.51 -1.15 -22.88
C GLU A 827 -10.33 -0.53 -23.65
N GLU A 828 -9.65 0.48 -23.09
CA GLU A 828 -8.52 1.14 -23.74
C GLU A 828 -7.35 0.16 -23.92
N ILE A 829 -7.08 -0.64 -22.88
CA ILE A 829 -6.03 -1.68 -22.89
C ILE A 829 -6.31 -2.73 -23.97
N ARG A 830 -7.58 -3.11 -24.17
CA ARG A 830 -7.99 -4.05 -25.23
C ARG A 830 -7.74 -3.51 -26.62
N GLU A 831 -7.92 -2.21 -26.82
CA GLU A 831 -7.69 -1.61 -28.13
C GLU A 831 -6.20 -1.36 -28.36
N ILE A 832 -5.44 -0.99 -27.32
CA ILE A 832 -3.98 -0.84 -27.39
C ILE A 832 -3.28 -2.16 -27.72
N SER A 833 -3.73 -3.27 -27.12
CA SER A 833 -3.13 -4.59 -27.39
C SER A 833 -3.25 -5.05 -28.85
N LYS A 834 -4.13 -4.41 -29.64
CA LYS A 834 -4.26 -4.64 -31.09
C LYS A 834 -3.25 -3.86 -31.93
N ILE A 835 -2.56 -2.87 -31.37
CA ILE A 835 -1.56 -2.06 -32.09
C ILE A 835 -0.22 -2.81 -32.14
N LYS A 836 -0.11 -3.78 -33.05
CA LYS A 836 1.03 -4.73 -33.12
C LYS A 836 2.39 -4.10 -33.45
N SER A 837 2.42 -2.84 -33.88
CA SER A 837 3.63 -2.10 -34.23
C SER A 837 4.37 -1.49 -33.03
N LEU A 838 3.77 -1.51 -31.83
CA LEU A 838 4.35 -0.87 -30.64
C LEU A 838 5.61 -1.59 -30.15
N THR A 839 6.64 -0.79 -29.89
CA THR A 839 7.93 -1.21 -29.29
C THR A 839 8.17 -0.56 -27.93
N VAL A 840 7.57 0.59 -27.67
CA VAL A 840 7.63 1.32 -26.39
C VAL A 840 6.22 1.68 -25.96
N LEU A 841 5.87 1.36 -24.73
CA LEU A 841 4.57 1.68 -24.15
C LEU A 841 4.76 2.24 -22.74
N ASP A 842 4.30 3.46 -22.51
CA ASP A 842 4.30 4.13 -21.22
C ASP A 842 2.86 4.47 -20.83
N ILE A 843 2.41 3.86 -19.74
CA ILE A 843 1.03 3.97 -19.26
C ILE A 843 1.05 4.65 -17.89
N ASN A 844 0.37 5.80 -17.80
CA ASN A 844 -0.02 6.40 -16.54
C ASN A 844 -1.43 5.90 -16.18
N TYR A 845 -1.50 5.00 -15.21
CA TYR A 845 -2.68 4.26 -14.85
C TYR A 845 -3.47 5.01 -13.77
N GLU A 846 -4.56 5.66 -14.19
CA GLU A 846 -5.38 6.56 -13.35
C GLU A 846 -6.68 5.90 -12.84
N GLY A 847 -7.04 4.70 -13.31
CA GLY A 847 -8.29 4.00 -12.97
C GLY A 847 -8.08 2.54 -12.56
N ILE A 848 -9.17 1.85 -12.18
CA ILE A 848 -9.17 0.41 -11.90
C ILE A 848 -9.46 -0.35 -13.21
N CYS A 849 -8.45 -1.03 -13.76
CA CYS A 849 -8.64 -1.98 -14.87
C CYS A 849 -8.14 -3.38 -14.46
N ASP A 850 -8.77 -4.42 -15.00
CA ASP A 850 -8.57 -5.83 -14.64
C ASP A 850 -7.92 -6.65 -15.77
N ASN A 851 -7.54 -6.00 -16.86
CA ASN A 851 -7.17 -6.66 -18.11
C ASN A 851 -5.78 -6.25 -18.65
N LEU A 852 -4.86 -5.85 -17.79
CA LEU A 852 -3.46 -5.54 -18.16
C LEU A 852 -2.77 -6.70 -18.89
N SER A 853 -3.15 -7.94 -18.59
CA SER A 853 -2.66 -9.14 -19.27
C SER A 853 -2.90 -9.14 -20.79
N ASP A 854 -3.89 -8.39 -21.28
CA ASP A 854 -4.14 -8.22 -22.72
C ASP A 854 -2.94 -7.61 -23.45
N LEU A 855 -2.11 -6.81 -22.76
CA LEU A 855 -0.89 -6.22 -23.33
C LEU A 855 0.15 -7.29 -23.73
N GLY A 856 0.04 -8.52 -23.22
CA GLY A 856 0.87 -9.66 -23.66
C GLY A 856 0.74 -9.98 -25.14
N GLN A 857 -0.26 -9.44 -25.84
CA GLN A 857 -0.39 -9.61 -27.29
C GLN A 857 0.52 -8.67 -28.12
N LEU A 858 1.30 -7.80 -27.47
CA LEU A 858 2.22 -6.85 -28.11
C LEU A 858 3.61 -7.50 -28.32
N ASN A 859 3.71 -8.43 -29.25
CA ASN A 859 4.90 -9.28 -29.43
C ASN A 859 6.19 -8.51 -29.81
N GLU A 860 6.08 -7.27 -30.32
CA GLU A 860 7.21 -6.40 -30.68
C GLU A 860 7.67 -5.48 -29.54
N LEU A 861 7.00 -5.53 -28.38
CA LEU A 861 7.26 -4.64 -27.26
C LEU A 861 8.64 -4.91 -26.65
N LYS A 862 9.43 -3.84 -26.51
CA LYS A 862 10.78 -3.84 -25.93
C LYS A 862 10.87 -3.08 -24.62
N SER A 863 10.07 -2.02 -24.47
CA SER A 863 10.03 -1.22 -23.24
C SER A 863 8.59 -1.07 -22.77
N LEU A 864 8.36 -1.36 -21.50
CA LEU A 864 7.08 -1.16 -20.84
C LEU A 864 7.28 -0.33 -19.57
N ARG A 865 6.61 0.80 -19.47
CA ARG A 865 6.50 1.58 -18.23
C ARG A 865 5.05 1.63 -17.79
N ILE A 866 4.79 1.30 -16.54
CA ILE A 866 3.46 1.40 -15.91
C ILE A 866 3.62 2.22 -14.64
N ALA A 867 3.09 3.43 -14.65
CA ALA A 867 2.98 4.28 -13.47
C ALA A 867 1.56 4.20 -12.92
N ALA A 868 1.36 3.44 -11.84
CA ALA A 868 0.05 3.19 -11.26
C ALA A 868 -0.23 4.04 -10.02
N LYS A 869 -1.32 4.79 -10.08
CA LYS A 869 -1.90 5.53 -8.94
C LYS A 869 -3.00 4.74 -8.21
N CYS A 870 -3.43 3.61 -8.76
CA CYS A 870 -4.50 2.75 -8.24
C CYS A 870 -4.02 1.31 -8.09
N SER A 871 -4.69 0.50 -7.27
CA SER A 871 -4.27 -0.88 -7.00
C SER A 871 -4.27 -1.72 -8.27
N VAL A 872 -3.08 -2.14 -8.69
CA VAL A 872 -2.86 -3.10 -9.77
C VAL A 872 -2.40 -4.40 -9.13
N ASP A 873 -3.05 -5.51 -9.48
CA ASP A 873 -2.50 -6.83 -9.18
C ASP A 873 -1.24 -7.04 -10.03
N SER A 874 -0.06 -7.01 -9.41
CA SER A 874 1.19 -7.21 -10.12
C SER A 874 1.27 -8.56 -10.83
N ASP A 875 0.56 -9.59 -10.35
CA ASP A 875 0.54 -10.91 -11.03
C ASP A 875 -0.12 -10.82 -12.43
N SER A 876 -0.99 -9.84 -12.66
CA SER A 876 -1.58 -9.58 -13.99
C SER A 876 -0.56 -9.16 -15.06
N LEU A 877 0.66 -8.77 -14.64
CA LEU A 877 1.76 -8.40 -15.52
C LEU A 877 2.60 -9.61 -15.96
N LEU A 878 2.52 -10.74 -15.26
CA LEU A 878 3.29 -11.94 -15.58
C LEU A 878 3.01 -12.47 -17.00
N PRO A 879 1.76 -12.50 -17.50
CA PRO A 879 1.47 -12.83 -18.90
C PRO A 879 2.21 -11.93 -19.90
N ILE A 880 2.37 -10.65 -19.59
CA ILE A 880 3.09 -9.72 -20.47
C ILE A 880 4.56 -10.14 -20.58
N ILE A 881 5.20 -10.44 -19.45
CA ILE A 881 6.59 -10.95 -19.43
C ILE A 881 6.70 -12.28 -20.18
N GLN A 882 5.68 -13.15 -20.05
CA GLN A 882 5.66 -14.46 -20.70
C GLN A 882 5.56 -14.36 -22.24
N PHE A 883 4.71 -13.47 -22.76
CA PHE A 883 4.39 -13.43 -24.19
C PHE A 883 5.22 -12.38 -24.95
N CYS A 884 5.61 -11.27 -24.33
CA CYS A 884 6.44 -10.24 -24.96
C CYS A 884 7.94 -10.59 -24.86
N GLN A 885 8.37 -11.57 -25.65
CA GLN A 885 9.75 -12.12 -25.59
C GLN A 885 10.85 -11.12 -25.98
N LYS A 886 10.51 -10.00 -26.62
CA LYS A 886 11.42 -8.92 -27.03
C LYS A 886 11.63 -7.85 -25.96
N LEU A 887 11.01 -7.97 -24.79
CA LEU A 887 11.16 -7.00 -23.70
C LEU A 887 12.64 -6.87 -23.28
N ASP A 888 13.17 -5.66 -23.29
CA ASP A 888 14.50 -5.34 -22.78
C ASP A 888 14.38 -4.73 -21.39
N CYS A 889 13.34 -3.92 -21.15
CA CYS A 889 13.08 -3.30 -19.85
C CYS A 889 11.58 -3.23 -19.48
N VAL A 890 11.32 -3.31 -18.18
CA VAL A 890 10.01 -3.10 -17.56
C VAL A 890 10.20 -2.19 -16.35
N THR A 891 9.49 -1.06 -16.31
CA THR A 891 9.47 -0.14 -15.17
C THR A 891 8.07 -0.11 -14.57
N LEU A 892 7.96 -0.42 -13.28
CA LEU A 892 6.71 -0.41 -12.54
C LEU A 892 6.80 0.61 -11.42
N GLU A 893 6.00 1.66 -11.48
CA GLU A 893 5.96 2.72 -10.48
C GLU A 893 4.64 2.66 -9.72
N PHE A 894 4.71 2.37 -8.43
CA PHE A 894 3.56 2.22 -7.55
C PHE A 894 3.50 3.43 -6.61
N ILE A 895 2.54 4.30 -6.85
CA ILE A 895 2.35 5.56 -6.11
C ILE A 895 1.26 5.32 -5.04
N ARG A 896 1.42 5.92 -3.83
CA ARG A 896 0.45 5.88 -2.69
C ARG A 896 0.26 4.51 -2.03
N GLY A 897 1.34 3.90 -1.55
CA GLY A 897 1.26 2.74 -0.64
C GLY A 897 0.78 1.43 -1.27
N LEU A 898 0.73 1.37 -2.60
CA LEU A 898 0.45 0.19 -3.40
C LEU A 898 1.64 -0.78 -3.36
N LYS A 899 1.36 -2.09 -3.29
CA LYS A 899 2.36 -3.12 -3.03
C LYS A 899 2.48 -4.09 -4.20
N VAL A 900 3.70 -4.37 -4.61
CA VAL A 900 4.03 -5.50 -5.49
C VAL A 900 3.80 -6.81 -4.73
N ALA A 901 3.21 -7.81 -5.38
CA ALA A 901 3.07 -9.14 -4.79
C ALA A 901 4.45 -9.68 -4.41
N VAL A 902 4.57 -10.24 -3.19
CA VAL A 902 5.85 -10.67 -2.60
C VAL A 902 6.64 -11.61 -3.51
N LYS A 903 5.93 -12.47 -4.26
CA LYS A 903 6.50 -13.48 -5.17
C LYS A 903 6.53 -13.05 -6.64
N PHE A 904 6.19 -11.81 -6.97
CA PHE A 904 6.13 -11.34 -8.35
C PHE A 904 7.47 -11.55 -9.08
N VAL A 905 8.56 -11.06 -8.51
CA VAL A 905 9.90 -11.14 -9.11
C VAL A 905 10.37 -12.59 -9.27
N SER A 906 10.08 -13.49 -8.32
CA SER A 906 10.48 -14.90 -8.45
C SER A 906 9.66 -15.63 -9.51
N LYS A 907 8.36 -15.32 -9.62
CA LYS A 907 7.52 -15.81 -10.73
C LYS A 907 8.03 -15.27 -12.08
N ALA A 908 8.36 -13.99 -12.17
CA ALA A 908 8.93 -13.37 -13.37
C ALA A 908 10.25 -14.04 -13.77
N ASN A 909 11.18 -14.25 -12.83
CA ASN A 909 12.45 -14.95 -13.07
C ASN A 909 12.21 -16.39 -13.58
N THR A 910 11.25 -17.11 -12.97
CA THR A 910 10.88 -18.47 -13.40
C THR A 910 10.35 -18.49 -14.83
N ILE A 911 9.48 -17.53 -15.18
CA ILE A 911 8.97 -17.38 -16.54
C ILE A 911 10.13 -17.11 -17.49
N LEU A 912 11.00 -16.13 -17.18
CA LEU A 912 12.12 -15.75 -18.03
C LEU A 912 13.08 -16.91 -18.30
N LYS A 913 13.36 -17.76 -17.30
CA LYS A 913 14.13 -19.00 -17.48
C LYS A 913 13.53 -19.98 -18.49
N SER A 914 12.20 -19.97 -18.64
CA SER A 914 11.50 -20.85 -19.57
C SER A 914 11.39 -20.31 -21.00
N ILE A 915 11.56 -18.99 -21.19
CA ILE A 915 11.31 -18.33 -22.48
C ILE A 915 12.53 -17.63 -23.09
N ARG A 916 13.59 -17.36 -22.31
CA ARG A 916 14.79 -16.65 -22.79
C ARG A 916 15.98 -17.56 -22.92
N ASP A 917 16.82 -17.24 -23.91
CA ASP A 917 18.17 -17.79 -24.02
C ASP A 917 19.19 -16.72 -23.58
N PRO A 918 19.93 -16.91 -22.46
CA PRO A 918 20.89 -15.93 -21.96
C PRO A 918 22.13 -15.76 -22.87
N LEU A 919 22.35 -16.66 -23.84
CA LEU A 919 23.42 -16.52 -24.83
C LEU A 919 23.04 -15.57 -25.97
N LEU A 920 21.74 -15.45 -26.26
CA LEU A 920 21.22 -14.65 -27.37
C LEU A 920 20.57 -13.35 -26.90
N GLN A 921 20.03 -13.34 -25.68
CA GLN A 921 19.28 -12.24 -25.11
C GLN A 921 19.95 -11.75 -23.84
N LYS A 922 19.97 -10.43 -23.67
CA LYS A 922 20.41 -9.84 -22.40
C LYS A 922 19.36 -10.11 -21.31
N PRO A 923 19.77 -10.09 -20.03
CA PRO A 923 18.84 -10.15 -18.92
C PRO A 923 17.79 -9.04 -19.03
N LEU A 924 16.53 -9.34 -18.69
CA LEU A 924 15.49 -8.32 -18.60
C LEU A 924 15.85 -7.33 -17.50
N GLN A 925 15.73 -6.03 -17.77
CA GLN A 925 15.85 -5.01 -16.72
C GLN A 925 14.46 -4.74 -16.11
N LEU A 926 14.26 -5.10 -14.84
CA LEU A 926 13.04 -4.80 -14.11
C LEU A 926 13.30 -3.71 -13.08
N THR A 927 12.72 -2.53 -13.27
CA THR A 927 12.77 -1.44 -12.31
C THR A 927 11.48 -1.41 -11.51
N LEU A 928 11.57 -1.57 -10.20
CA LEU A 928 10.46 -1.43 -9.27
C LEU A 928 10.65 -0.12 -8.50
N CYS A 929 9.73 0.81 -8.69
CA CYS A 929 9.64 2.05 -7.91
C CYS A 929 8.46 1.92 -6.94
N GLU A 930 8.75 1.85 -5.65
CA GLU A 930 7.72 1.85 -4.60
C GLU A 930 7.93 3.08 -3.73
N THR A 931 6.87 3.84 -3.48
CA THR A 931 6.86 4.83 -2.39
C THR A 931 6.80 4.08 -1.07
N SER A 932 7.92 3.47 -0.68
CA SER A 932 8.07 2.85 0.62
C SER A 932 9.50 2.98 1.13
N VAL A 933 9.61 3.27 2.41
CA VAL A 933 10.87 3.38 3.17
C VAL A 933 11.70 2.08 3.15
N PHE A 934 11.12 0.93 2.79
CA PHE A 934 11.80 -0.36 2.71
C PHE A 934 11.13 -1.30 1.70
N PRO A 935 11.88 -2.02 0.85
CA PRO A 935 11.31 -2.97 -0.10
C PRO A 935 10.48 -4.05 0.57
N LYS A 936 9.22 -4.17 0.15
CA LYS A 936 8.36 -5.32 0.54
C LYS A 936 8.42 -6.46 -0.49
N PHE A 937 9.07 -6.24 -1.62
CA PHE A 937 9.18 -7.21 -2.69
C PHE A 937 10.44 -8.08 -2.57
N HIS A 938 10.33 -9.28 -3.13
CA HIS A 938 11.38 -10.26 -3.42
C HIS A 938 12.53 -10.45 -2.40
N VAL A 939 12.57 -11.63 -1.77
CA VAL A 939 13.69 -12.04 -0.91
C VAL A 939 14.48 -13.23 -1.48
N GLU A 940 14.11 -13.70 -2.67
CA GLU A 940 14.73 -14.90 -3.25
C GLU A 940 16.02 -14.55 -4.00
N ASP A 941 16.79 -15.58 -4.37
CA ASP A 941 17.93 -15.38 -5.26
C ASP A 941 17.41 -15.20 -6.70
N ILE A 942 17.96 -14.21 -7.41
CA ILE A 942 17.67 -13.96 -8.82
C ILE A 942 18.82 -14.53 -9.64
N ASP A 943 18.48 -15.03 -10.82
CA ASP A 943 19.47 -15.45 -11.78
C ASP A 943 19.76 -14.28 -12.71
N ASP A 944 20.83 -13.55 -12.43
CA ASP A 944 21.22 -12.33 -13.14
C ASP A 944 21.49 -12.56 -14.63
N SER A 945 21.58 -13.83 -15.08
CA SER A 945 21.64 -14.15 -16.51
C SER A 945 20.29 -13.98 -17.24
N TYR A 946 19.18 -13.95 -16.51
CA TYR A 946 17.82 -13.79 -17.05
C TYR A 946 17.12 -12.50 -16.63
N LEU A 947 17.36 -12.03 -15.40
CA LEU A 947 16.65 -10.89 -14.82
C LEU A 947 17.58 -10.05 -13.94
N ASN A 948 17.67 -8.75 -14.23
CA ASN A 948 18.31 -7.77 -13.37
C ASN A 948 17.22 -6.89 -12.75
N VAL A 949 17.19 -6.81 -11.42
CA VAL A 949 16.17 -6.01 -10.71
C VAL A 949 16.81 -4.77 -10.12
N PHE A 950 16.23 -3.63 -10.48
CA PHE A 950 16.56 -2.32 -9.97
C PHE A 950 15.43 -1.87 -9.06
N TYR A 951 15.82 -1.22 -7.97
CA TYR A 951 14.88 -0.77 -6.97
C TYR A 951 15.10 0.70 -6.75
N SER A 952 14.04 1.47 -6.98
CA SER A 952 13.99 2.88 -6.63
C SER A 952 12.98 3.03 -5.50
N TYR A 953 13.36 3.77 -4.48
CA TYR A 953 12.47 4.15 -3.40
C TYR A 953 12.44 5.65 -3.38
N ASP A 954 11.26 6.20 -3.61
CA ASP A 954 11.11 7.63 -3.50
C ASP A 954 10.96 8.00 -2.02
N THR A 955 11.85 8.85 -1.54
CA THR A 955 11.79 9.44 -0.20
C THR A 955 11.11 10.80 -0.21
N GLU A 956 10.39 11.16 -1.28
CA GLU A 956 9.66 12.43 -1.46
C GLU A 956 8.66 12.78 -0.33
N TYR A 957 8.38 11.87 0.60
CA TYR A 957 7.61 12.16 1.81
C TYR A 957 8.51 12.15 3.06
N PRO A 958 8.95 13.33 3.54
CA PRO A 958 9.63 13.49 4.83
C PRO A 958 8.86 12.82 5.98
N ASP A 959 7.53 12.79 5.88
CA ASP A 959 6.62 12.19 6.85
C ASP A 959 6.82 10.66 7.01
N GLU A 960 7.23 9.93 5.98
CA GLU A 960 7.52 8.49 6.10
C GLU A 960 8.95 8.21 6.63
N ILE A 961 9.92 9.10 6.36
CA ILE A 961 11.21 9.08 7.07
C ILE A 961 10.97 9.35 8.55
N LEU A 962 10.08 10.29 8.88
CA LEU A 962 9.66 10.57 10.25
C LEU A 962 9.03 9.33 10.90
N ASP A 963 8.27 8.49 10.20
CA ASP A 963 7.72 7.25 10.78
C ASP A 963 8.79 6.21 11.15
N PHE A 964 9.82 5.99 10.31
CA PHE A 964 10.95 5.13 10.70
C PHE A 964 11.84 5.81 11.75
N MET A 965 11.96 7.14 11.73
CA MET A 965 12.74 7.88 12.72
C MET A 965 11.99 8.12 14.04
N SER A 966 10.68 7.95 14.07
CA SER A 966 9.81 8.25 15.22
C SER A 966 10.16 7.38 16.42
N ASP A 967 10.17 8.00 17.59
CA ASP A 967 10.26 7.34 18.90
C ASP A 967 8.88 6.85 19.39
N GLY A 968 7.79 7.27 18.72
CA GLY A 968 6.43 6.86 19.06
C GLY A 968 6.05 5.55 18.40
N ALA A 969 5.39 4.67 19.16
CA ALA A 969 4.47 3.72 18.54
C ALA A 969 3.50 4.54 17.68
N GLU A 970 3.27 4.15 16.41
CA GLU A 970 2.12 4.66 15.65
C GLU A 970 0.91 4.67 16.60
N SER A 971 0.22 5.81 16.72
CA SER A 971 -1.12 5.79 17.30
C SER A 971 -1.92 4.85 16.42
N ASP A 972 -2.25 3.67 16.95
CA ASP A 972 -2.89 2.52 16.31
C ASP A 972 -4.32 2.81 15.78
N ASP A 973 -4.68 4.07 15.54
CA ASP A 973 -6.02 4.53 15.17
C ASP A 973 -6.30 4.47 13.64
N SER A 974 -5.34 4.02 12.82
CA SER A 974 -5.51 4.00 11.34
C SER A 974 -5.54 2.62 10.68
N ASP A 975 -5.18 1.54 11.37
CA ASP A 975 -5.75 0.23 11.02
C ASP A 975 -7.19 0.31 11.50
N SER A 976 -8.11 0.67 10.60
CA SER A 976 -9.55 0.59 10.84
C SER A 976 -9.79 -0.65 11.69
N TYR A 977 -10.32 -0.47 12.90
CA TYR A 977 -10.91 -1.58 13.63
C TYR A 977 -11.67 -2.40 12.58
N ASP A 978 -11.29 -3.66 12.36
CA ASP A 978 -12.14 -4.58 11.62
C ASP A 978 -13.44 -4.60 12.45
N VAL A 979 -14.39 -3.73 12.11
CA VAL A 979 -15.62 -3.55 12.90
C VAL A 979 -16.48 -4.82 12.84
N ASP A 980 -16.08 -5.79 12.02
CA ASP A 980 -16.70 -7.10 11.89
C ASP A 980 -16.47 -8.03 13.11
N TRP A 981 -15.62 -7.68 14.09
CA TRP A 981 -15.38 -8.53 15.27
C TRP A 981 -16.47 -8.45 16.38
N TYR A 982 -17.50 -7.60 16.23
CA TYR A 982 -18.49 -7.35 17.30
C TYR A 982 -19.95 -7.75 16.99
N TYR A 983 -20.21 -8.59 15.96
CA TYR A 983 -21.57 -9.04 15.62
C TYR A 983 -21.76 -10.56 15.60
#